data_AF-A0A7S1XZD6-F1
#
_entry.id   AF-A0A7S1XZD6-F1
#
_cell.length_a   1.000
_cell.length_b   1.000
_cell.length_c   1.000
_cell.angle_alpha   90.00
_cell.angle_beta   90.00
_cell.angle_gamma   90.00
#
_symmetry.space_group_name_H-M   'P 1'
#
loop_
_entity.id
_entity.type
_entity.pdbx_description
1 polymer ?
#
loop_
_entity_poly.entity_id
_entity_poly.type
_entity_poly.pdbx_seq_one_letter_code
_entity_poly.pdbx_strand_id
1 'polypeptide(L)'
;MLRFAARRAARPLARRALSSARAAPQDRGSGAAALGLSLGVAGAIGYHELNRKQSPLALAAAAPEAPLATVRRELEAQGYDAFLVPTDDPHLSEYPPTRYARREYISGFTGSAGVAVITPAEALLWTDGRYHQQAASELSSDWTLMKSGQPGVPALQDWLTKSLGAGRKLRVAIDATVHSGSFAEGLRRKLEAAGHELVVLPPDARNPVDVAWDADQEKPRPPVGLKPVREHPAAFAGKTTAEKLVELRGAIADKGADALVVAMLDEVMWLCNVRGADVAYNPVAVSYAIVTGDDAMLFMRGEKLPEDLRKELTANGVTVRDYDDFLPTLRGLGDAGKKVWIDGDRTNYAAAVAVPAAQRVSGMNPVTLLKSIKNPQELKGMYDSHVRDACALVRFMSWIERQVVDEGKEITEVELDEMLTGKLRAELPRFIEPSFPTIAGAGPNGAIIHYRAAPETCGSVGRGTVLLVDSGGQYLDGTTDCTRTMVFGEDEAHPVPQRIKETFTRVLQGHIKIDRSVFPEGTPGFVLDAFAREELWRAGQDYAHGTGHGVGAALNVHEGPHSISPRFWNKQPLLAGMVVSNEPGFYEPGGFGIRIENLIAVEETGKTSAATGKKFLGFKKLTQAPICKDLIVKENLTPAEVAWVNDYHEEIYAKLSPHLNSVDRNWLFKACAPL
;
A
#
# COMPACT_ATOMS: atom_id res chain seq x y z
N MET A 1 15.96 23.40 -46.81
CA MET A 1 17.30 23.70 -47.37
C MET A 1 18.36 23.29 -46.36
N LEU A 2 19.59 23.02 -46.83
CA LEU A 2 20.84 22.81 -46.07
C LEU A 2 20.92 21.60 -45.09
N ARG A 3 21.68 20.60 -45.55
CA ARG A 3 22.36 19.59 -44.72
C ARG A 3 23.58 20.23 -44.06
N PHE A 4 24.05 19.71 -42.92
CA PHE A 4 25.49 19.58 -42.67
C PHE A 4 25.79 18.34 -41.83
N ALA A 5 26.96 17.75 -42.06
CA ALA A 5 27.47 16.57 -41.38
C ALA A 5 28.97 16.75 -41.11
N ALA A 6 29.50 16.20 -40.01
CA ALA A 6 30.78 15.46 -39.98
C ALA A 6 31.28 15.11 -38.55
N ARG A 7 31.34 13.79 -38.28
CA ARG A 7 32.50 13.02 -37.76
C ARG A 7 33.55 13.69 -36.84
N ARG A 8 33.76 13.07 -35.67
CA ARG A 8 35.04 12.64 -35.03
C ARG A 8 34.69 11.93 -33.71
N ALA A 9 35.44 10.99 -33.14
CA ALA A 9 36.37 9.98 -33.65
C ALA A 9 36.50 8.89 -32.57
N ALA A 10 36.64 7.61 -32.92
CA ALA A 10 36.72 6.51 -31.96
C ALA A 10 38.16 6.02 -31.73
N ARG A 11 38.51 5.69 -30.48
CA ARG A 11 39.54 4.68 -30.12
C ARG A 11 39.17 3.98 -28.80
N PRO A 12 39.45 2.67 -28.64
CA PRO A 12 39.01 1.89 -27.49
C PRO A 12 40.09 1.74 -26.40
N LEU A 13 39.68 1.38 -25.19
CA LEU A 13 40.57 0.86 -24.14
C LEU A 13 40.22 -0.60 -23.83
N ALA A 14 41.26 -1.42 -23.62
CA ALA A 14 41.16 -2.87 -23.62
C ALA A 14 41.09 -3.48 -22.21
N ARG A 15 40.49 -4.67 -22.14
CA ARG A 15 40.52 -5.55 -20.96
C ARG A 15 41.95 -5.91 -20.57
N ARG A 16 42.22 -6.00 -19.27
CA ARG A 16 43.31 -6.83 -18.71
C ARG A 16 42.78 -7.68 -17.57
N ALA A 17 42.86 -9.00 -17.75
CA ALA A 17 42.79 -9.95 -16.66
C ALA A 17 44.20 -10.16 -16.10
N LEU A 18 44.32 -10.45 -14.81
CA LEU A 18 45.54 -10.96 -14.20
C LEU A 18 45.19 -12.12 -13.27
N SER A 19 45.71 -13.29 -13.62
CA SER A 19 45.81 -14.46 -12.75
C SER A 19 47.08 -14.39 -11.92
N SER A 20 47.04 -14.89 -10.69
CA SER A 20 48.23 -15.42 -10.02
C SER A 20 47.87 -16.71 -9.29
N ALA A 21 48.84 -17.61 -9.15
CA ALA A 21 48.61 -18.99 -8.70
C ALA A 21 49.55 -19.37 -7.56
N ARG A 22 49.02 -20.21 -6.65
CA ARG A 22 49.70 -21.24 -5.83
C ARG A 22 51.02 -20.88 -5.13
N ALA A 23 51.00 -21.03 -3.79
CA ALA A 23 51.96 -21.87 -3.09
C ALA A 23 51.31 -22.51 -1.84
N ALA A 24 51.62 -23.78 -1.58
CA ALA A 24 51.48 -24.45 -0.28
C ALA A 24 52.90 -24.85 0.17
N PRO A 25 53.12 -25.31 1.42
CA PRO A 25 53.15 -26.77 1.63
C PRO A 25 52.84 -27.30 3.06
N GLN A 26 52.67 -28.64 3.16
CA GLN A 26 53.10 -29.52 4.28
C GLN A 26 52.38 -29.44 5.65
N ASP A 27 52.21 -30.52 6.45
CA ASP A 27 52.45 -31.98 6.30
C ASP A 27 51.78 -32.79 7.45
N ARG A 28 51.76 -34.15 7.34
CA ARG A 28 51.44 -35.20 8.36
C ARG A 28 49.94 -35.36 8.71
N GLY A 29 49.34 -36.56 8.84
CA GLY A 29 49.86 -37.91 9.12
C GLY A 29 49.83 -38.19 10.64
N SER A 30 49.31 -39.29 11.19
CA SER A 30 48.82 -40.60 10.68
C SER A 30 47.97 -41.31 11.78
N GLY A 31 47.42 -42.51 11.53
CA GLY A 31 46.89 -43.38 12.60
C GLY A 31 45.71 -44.26 12.20
N ALA A 32 45.77 -45.57 12.45
CA ALA A 32 44.78 -46.56 12.02
C ALA A 32 44.49 -47.61 13.12
N ALA A 33 43.51 -48.49 12.84
CA ALA A 33 43.19 -49.76 13.54
C ALA A 33 42.45 -49.68 14.90
N ALA A 34 41.62 -50.66 15.32
CA ALA A 34 40.88 -51.72 14.59
C ALA A 34 39.90 -52.49 15.52
N LEU A 35 39.06 -53.36 14.91
CA LEU A 35 38.50 -54.64 15.40
C LEU A 35 37.35 -54.68 16.44
N GLY A 36 36.36 -55.55 16.17
CA GLY A 36 35.33 -55.97 17.14
C GLY A 36 34.05 -56.67 16.64
N LEU A 37 34.15 -57.80 15.91
CA LEU A 37 33.28 -59.02 15.98
C LEU A 37 31.72 -58.88 16.07
N SER A 38 30.90 -59.25 15.05
CA SER A 38 30.38 -60.59 14.66
C SER A 38 29.39 -61.25 15.66
N LEU A 39 28.28 -61.95 15.33
CA LEU A 39 27.72 -62.66 14.15
C LEU A 39 26.18 -62.39 14.03
N GLY A 40 25.36 -62.89 13.09
CA GLY A 40 25.54 -63.62 11.81
C GLY A 40 24.29 -64.48 11.41
N VAL A 41 24.26 -64.99 10.16
CA VAL A 41 23.48 -66.18 9.65
C VAL A 41 21.92 -66.06 9.64
N ALA A 42 21.14 -66.50 8.64
CA ALA A 42 21.30 -66.77 7.19
C ALA A 42 19.89 -66.96 6.55
N GLY A 43 19.78 -67.00 5.22
CA GLY A 43 18.55 -67.40 4.53
C GLY A 43 18.55 -67.08 3.03
N ALA A 44 19.02 -68.02 2.19
CA ALA A 44 19.11 -67.84 0.74
C ALA A 44 18.18 -68.80 -0.02
N ILE A 45 17.50 -68.29 -1.05
CA ILE A 45 16.97 -69.06 -2.20
C ILE A 45 17.23 -68.19 -3.44
N GLY A 46 17.70 -68.79 -4.54
CA GLY A 46 18.23 -68.05 -5.69
C GLY A 46 17.65 -68.43 -7.05
N TYR A 47 18.07 -67.63 -8.04
CA TYR A 47 18.10 -67.88 -9.49
C TYR A 47 16.80 -68.27 -10.22
N HIS A 48 16.33 -67.34 -11.07
CA HIS A 48 16.50 -67.53 -12.51
C HIS A 48 16.56 -66.18 -13.26
N GLU A 49 17.50 -66.06 -14.20
CA GLU A 49 17.67 -64.87 -15.03
C GLU A 49 16.66 -64.81 -16.18
N LEU A 50 16.14 -63.61 -16.46
CA LEU A 50 15.69 -63.24 -17.80
C LEU A 50 16.21 -61.84 -18.17
N ASN A 51 17.26 -61.83 -18.98
CA ASN A 51 17.90 -60.61 -19.49
C ASN A 51 16.96 -59.84 -20.43
N ARG A 52 16.43 -58.70 -19.96
CA ARG A 52 15.98 -57.60 -20.84
C ARG A 52 16.73 -56.33 -20.48
N LYS A 53 17.56 -55.86 -21.41
CA LYS A 53 18.29 -54.59 -21.32
C LYS A 53 17.30 -53.43 -21.17
N GLN A 54 17.22 -52.85 -19.99
CA GLN A 54 16.74 -51.48 -19.82
C GLN A 54 17.94 -50.57 -19.58
N SER A 55 18.06 -49.54 -20.42
CA SER A 55 19.02 -48.46 -20.25
C SER A 55 18.69 -47.71 -18.96
N PRO A 56 19.66 -47.44 -18.07
CA PRO A 56 19.45 -46.50 -16.97
C PRO A 56 19.50 -45.07 -17.52
N LEU A 57 18.39 -44.65 -18.15
CA LEU A 57 18.04 -43.24 -18.22
C LEU A 57 17.66 -42.80 -16.81
N ALA A 58 18.67 -42.44 -16.02
CA ALA A 58 18.46 -41.63 -14.84
C ALA A 58 17.68 -40.38 -15.27
N LEU A 59 16.50 -40.16 -14.68
CA LEU A 59 15.91 -38.83 -14.70
C LEU A 59 16.89 -37.92 -13.94
N ALA A 60 17.76 -37.24 -14.69
CA ALA A 60 18.33 -36.00 -14.20
C ALA A 60 17.13 -35.10 -13.88
N ALA A 61 17.02 -34.67 -12.62
CA ALA A 61 16.10 -33.60 -12.29
C ALA A 61 16.44 -32.42 -13.20
N ALA A 62 15.48 -32.02 -14.04
CA ALA A 62 15.67 -30.86 -14.89
C ALA A 62 16.00 -29.67 -13.99
N ALA A 63 16.91 -28.80 -14.44
CA ALA A 63 17.11 -27.52 -13.77
C ALA A 63 15.75 -26.81 -13.63
N PRO A 64 15.46 -26.14 -12.51
CA PRO A 64 14.18 -25.49 -12.30
C PRO A 64 13.87 -24.55 -13.47
N GLU A 65 12.72 -24.77 -14.09
CA GLU A 65 12.26 -23.96 -15.20
C GLU A 65 11.91 -22.55 -14.69
N ALA A 66 12.31 -21.51 -15.42
CA ALA A 66 12.05 -20.13 -15.01
C ALA A 66 10.53 -19.93 -14.76
N PRO A 67 10.11 -19.23 -13.69
CA PRO A 67 8.70 -19.15 -13.30
C PRO A 67 7.74 -18.73 -14.43
N LEU A 68 8.16 -17.78 -15.26
CA LEU A 68 7.38 -17.31 -16.42
C LEU A 68 7.18 -18.39 -17.50
N ALA A 69 8.14 -19.29 -17.70
CA ALA A 69 8.01 -20.40 -18.64
C ALA A 69 7.05 -21.48 -18.10
N THR A 70 7.11 -21.77 -16.79
CA THR A 70 6.11 -22.64 -16.13
C THR A 70 4.69 -22.06 -16.30
N VAL A 71 4.49 -20.76 -16.02
CA VAL A 71 3.18 -20.12 -16.23
C VAL A 71 2.73 -20.23 -17.69
N ARG A 72 3.60 -19.94 -18.67
CA ARG A 72 3.27 -20.06 -20.10
C ARG A 72 2.82 -21.46 -20.49
N ARG A 73 3.50 -22.51 -20.00
CA ARG A 73 3.09 -23.91 -20.23
C ARG A 73 1.70 -24.19 -19.68
N GLU A 74 1.37 -23.70 -18.47
CA GLU A 74 0.02 -23.85 -17.92
C GLU A 74 -1.03 -23.11 -18.77
N LEU A 75 -0.71 -21.93 -19.32
CA LEU A 75 -1.62 -21.22 -20.24
C LEU A 75 -1.83 -22.01 -21.54
N GLU A 76 -0.77 -22.54 -22.14
CA GLU A 76 -0.86 -23.36 -23.36
C GLU A 76 -1.65 -24.65 -23.13
N ALA A 77 -1.38 -25.36 -22.03
CA ALA A 77 -2.08 -26.60 -21.67
C ALA A 77 -3.58 -26.39 -21.45
N GLN A 78 -3.99 -25.24 -20.91
CA GLN A 78 -5.39 -24.88 -20.70
C GLN A 78 -6.02 -24.13 -21.89
N GLY A 79 -5.24 -23.78 -22.91
CA GLY A 79 -5.66 -23.01 -24.09
C GLY A 79 -6.06 -21.56 -23.78
N TYR A 80 -5.35 -20.90 -22.86
CA TYR A 80 -5.55 -19.50 -22.49
C TYR A 80 -4.63 -18.58 -23.30
N ASP A 81 -5.18 -17.50 -23.84
CA ASP A 81 -4.43 -16.53 -24.67
C ASP A 81 -3.75 -15.43 -23.85
N ALA A 82 -4.33 -15.11 -22.69
CA ALA A 82 -3.78 -14.19 -21.72
C ALA A 82 -4.25 -14.57 -20.32
N PHE A 83 -3.43 -14.32 -19.30
CA PHE A 83 -3.77 -14.44 -17.89
C PHE A 83 -3.41 -13.16 -17.14
N LEU A 84 -4.34 -12.66 -16.33
CA LEU A 84 -4.14 -11.46 -15.52
C LEU A 84 -3.66 -11.84 -14.12
N VAL A 85 -2.63 -11.15 -13.65
CA VAL A 85 -2.07 -11.28 -12.30
C VAL A 85 -2.08 -9.89 -11.65
N PRO A 86 -3.11 -9.55 -10.87
CA PRO A 86 -3.20 -8.27 -10.17
C PRO A 86 -2.29 -8.24 -8.93
N THR A 87 -2.26 -7.10 -8.25
CA THR A 87 -1.62 -6.99 -6.92
C THR A 87 -2.52 -7.56 -5.83
N ASP A 88 -3.83 -7.42 -6.02
CA ASP A 88 -4.91 -7.74 -5.12
C ASP A 88 -4.85 -9.17 -4.55
N ASP A 89 -5.24 -9.30 -3.28
CA ASP A 89 -5.50 -10.57 -2.61
C ASP A 89 -7.00 -10.91 -2.61
N PRO A 90 -7.46 -12.00 -1.96
CA PRO A 90 -8.89 -12.34 -1.89
C PRO A 90 -9.80 -11.24 -1.31
N HIS A 91 -9.22 -10.25 -0.65
CA HIS A 91 -9.90 -9.16 0.04
C HIS A 91 -9.64 -7.79 -0.60
N LEU A 92 -9.03 -7.77 -1.79
CA LEU A 92 -8.70 -6.56 -2.56
C LEU A 92 -7.82 -5.58 -1.75
N SER A 93 -6.93 -6.12 -0.92
CA SER A 93 -5.99 -5.36 -0.09
C SER A 93 -4.97 -4.64 -0.97
N GLU A 94 -4.67 -3.36 -0.67
CA GLU A 94 -3.60 -2.63 -1.38
C GLU A 94 -2.22 -3.25 -1.13
N TYR A 95 -1.97 -3.66 0.11
CA TYR A 95 -0.81 -4.46 0.48
C TYR A 95 -1.31 -5.90 0.68
N PRO A 96 -1.02 -6.84 -0.22
CA PRO A 96 -1.42 -8.24 -0.03
C PRO A 96 -0.57 -8.88 1.08
N PRO A 97 -1.12 -9.81 1.89
CA PRO A 97 -0.30 -10.73 2.65
C PRO A 97 0.69 -11.43 1.71
N THR A 98 1.95 -11.64 2.13
CA THR A 98 3.04 -12.07 1.23
C THR A 98 2.76 -13.37 0.47
N ARG A 99 1.93 -14.27 1.01
CA ARG A 99 1.44 -15.49 0.31
C ARG A 99 0.66 -15.22 -0.98
N TYR A 100 0.05 -14.04 -1.09
CA TYR A 100 -0.76 -13.61 -2.23
C TYR A 100 -0.02 -12.65 -3.18
N ALA A 101 1.24 -12.29 -2.90
CA ALA A 101 2.07 -11.36 -3.69
C ALA A 101 2.54 -11.97 -5.05
N ARG A 102 1.63 -12.59 -5.80
CA ARG A 102 1.87 -13.33 -7.04
C ARG A 102 2.51 -12.48 -8.13
N ARG A 103 2.04 -11.23 -8.28
CA ARG A 103 2.59 -10.27 -9.25
C ARG A 103 4.04 -9.91 -8.93
N GLU A 104 4.37 -9.69 -7.66
CA GLU A 104 5.74 -9.44 -7.22
C GLU A 104 6.63 -10.65 -7.49
N TYR A 105 6.19 -11.85 -7.08
CA TYR A 105 6.92 -13.08 -7.34
C TYR A 105 7.23 -13.31 -8.83
N ILE A 106 6.22 -13.17 -9.72
CA ILE A 106 6.38 -13.51 -11.14
C ILE A 106 7.12 -12.44 -11.96
N SER A 107 7.14 -11.18 -11.51
CA SER A 107 7.70 -10.05 -12.28
C SER A 107 8.93 -9.39 -11.64
N GLY A 108 9.15 -9.56 -10.34
CA GLY A 108 10.15 -8.82 -9.56
C GLY A 108 9.73 -7.40 -9.16
N PHE A 109 8.63 -6.86 -9.69
CA PHE A 109 8.16 -5.51 -9.36
C PHE A 109 7.45 -5.49 -8.00
N THR A 110 7.85 -4.57 -7.10
CA THR A 110 7.45 -4.53 -5.67
C THR A 110 6.48 -3.40 -5.29
N GLY A 111 6.13 -2.48 -6.20
CA GLY A 111 5.19 -1.38 -5.90
C GLY A 111 3.77 -1.85 -5.48
N SER A 112 2.97 -1.02 -4.81
CA SER A 112 1.62 -1.43 -4.31
C SER A 112 0.52 -1.47 -5.39
N ALA A 113 0.79 -1.00 -6.61
CA ALA A 113 -0.22 -0.99 -7.68
C ALA A 113 0.34 -1.53 -8.99
N GLY A 114 -0.32 -2.53 -9.56
CA GLY A 114 -0.11 -2.95 -10.94
C GLY A 114 -0.86 -4.22 -11.31
N VAL A 115 -1.03 -4.43 -12.61
CA VAL A 115 -1.59 -5.65 -13.20
C VAL A 115 -0.61 -6.18 -14.24
N ALA A 116 -0.10 -7.38 -13.99
CA ALA A 116 0.64 -8.14 -14.97
C ALA A 116 -0.32 -8.88 -15.91
N VAL A 117 0.05 -8.96 -17.19
CA VAL A 117 -0.61 -9.78 -18.21
C VAL A 117 0.44 -10.69 -18.82
N ILE A 118 0.22 -11.99 -18.71
CA ILE A 118 1.10 -13.01 -19.28
C ILE A 118 0.37 -13.68 -20.44
N THR A 119 1.03 -13.78 -21.59
CA THR A 119 0.56 -14.53 -22.76
C THR A 119 1.56 -15.64 -23.06
N PRO A 120 1.24 -16.62 -23.93
CA PRO A 120 2.21 -17.62 -24.38
C PRO A 120 3.50 -17.01 -24.97
N ALA A 121 3.47 -15.79 -25.51
CA ALA A 121 4.61 -15.13 -26.15
C ALA A 121 5.21 -13.95 -25.38
N GLU A 122 4.41 -13.23 -24.59
CA GLU A 122 4.76 -11.91 -24.03
C GLU A 122 4.47 -11.83 -22.53
N ALA A 123 5.05 -10.86 -21.85
CA ALA A 123 4.70 -10.48 -20.47
C ALA A 123 4.71 -8.96 -20.36
N LEU A 124 3.63 -8.38 -19.84
CA LEU A 124 3.42 -6.94 -19.77
C LEU A 124 2.95 -6.53 -18.37
N LEU A 125 3.37 -5.38 -17.88
CA LEU A 125 2.94 -4.88 -16.57
C LEU A 125 2.43 -3.44 -16.66
N TRP A 126 1.15 -3.23 -16.33
CA TRP A 126 0.56 -1.91 -16.18
C TRP A 126 0.75 -1.40 -14.76
N THR A 127 1.27 -0.18 -14.60
CA THR A 127 1.29 0.55 -13.32
C THR A 127 1.13 2.06 -13.53
N ASP A 128 0.84 2.80 -12.46
CA ASP A 128 0.58 4.24 -12.45
C ASP A 128 1.84 5.10 -12.23
N GLY A 129 1.68 6.42 -12.32
CA GLY A 129 2.78 7.39 -12.33
C GLY A 129 3.71 7.33 -11.12
N ARG A 130 3.24 6.86 -9.96
CA ARG A 130 4.05 6.68 -8.74
C ARG A 130 5.20 5.68 -8.95
N TYR A 131 5.01 4.74 -9.87
CA TYR A 131 5.84 3.54 -10.05
C TYR A 131 6.55 3.44 -11.39
N HIS A 132 6.38 4.40 -12.32
CA HIS A 132 6.98 4.34 -13.67
C HIS A 132 8.51 4.28 -13.68
N GLN A 133 9.18 4.78 -12.64
CA GLN A 133 10.64 4.70 -12.48
C GLN A 133 11.04 3.36 -11.83
N GLN A 134 10.43 3.02 -10.69
CA GLN A 134 10.67 1.77 -9.97
C GLN A 134 10.46 0.53 -10.85
N ALA A 135 9.35 0.46 -11.59
CA ALA A 135 9.09 -0.66 -12.50
C ALA A 135 10.10 -0.72 -13.66
N ALA A 136 10.70 0.41 -14.06
CA ALA A 136 11.73 0.42 -15.10
C ALA A 136 13.12 -0.05 -14.59
N SER A 137 13.34 -0.06 -13.27
CA SER A 137 14.56 -0.61 -12.65
C SER A 137 14.40 -2.05 -12.14
N GLU A 138 13.20 -2.45 -11.72
CA GLU A 138 12.94 -3.79 -11.14
C GLU A 138 12.63 -4.87 -12.19
N LEU A 139 12.00 -4.52 -13.32
CA LEU A 139 11.57 -5.49 -14.32
C LEU A 139 12.73 -6.03 -15.16
N SER A 140 12.75 -7.35 -15.41
CA SER A 140 13.68 -7.97 -16.36
C SER A 140 13.36 -7.61 -17.81
N SER A 141 14.29 -7.93 -18.73
CA SER A 141 14.09 -7.79 -20.18
C SER A 141 12.95 -8.64 -20.76
N ASP A 142 12.38 -9.57 -19.99
CA ASP A 142 11.25 -10.40 -20.40
C ASP A 142 9.91 -9.67 -20.31
N TRP A 143 9.88 -8.51 -19.61
CA TRP A 143 8.69 -7.73 -19.31
C TRP A 143 8.63 -6.41 -20.06
N THR A 144 7.46 -6.09 -20.60
CA THR A 144 7.16 -4.77 -21.18
C THR A 144 6.41 -3.90 -20.17
N LEU A 145 7.03 -2.79 -19.75
CA LEU A 145 6.41 -1.81 -18.86
C LEU A 145 5.38 -0.94 -19.59
N MET A 146 4.11 -1.06 -19.19
CA MET A 146 2.99 -0.28 -19.70
C MET A 146 2.68 0.88 -18.76
N LYS A 147 3.23 2.06 -19.08
CA LYS A 147 3.14 3.28 -18.25
C LYS A 147 1.74 3.91 -18.32
N SER A 148 0.84 3.47 -17.44
CA SER A 148 -0.57 3.90 -17.44
C SER A 148 -0.69 5.41 -17.37
N GLY A 149 -1.60 5.98 -18.17
CA GLY A 149 -1.82 7.42 -18.26
C GLY A 149 -0.86 8.18 -19.18
N GLN A 150 0.23 7.57 -19.66
CA GLN A 150 1.10 8.22 -20.64
C GLN A 150 0.49 8.19 -22.06
N PRO A 151 0.69 9.25 -22.88
CA PRO A 151 0.23 9.28 -24.27
C PRO A 151 0.71 8.07 -25.06
N GLY A 152 -0.20 7.43 -25.79
CA GLY A 152 0.09 6.26 -26.63
C GLY A 152 0.09 4.91 -25.90
N VAL A 153 0.04 4.87 -24.56
CA VAL A 153 -0.11 3.60 -23.81
C VAL A 153 -1.60 3.24 -23.72
N PRO A 154 -2.05 2.10 -24.30
CA PRO A 154 -3.44 1.69 -24.22
C PRO A 154 -3.81 1.26 -22.80
N ALA A 155 -5.07 1.47 -22.42
CA ALA A 155 -5.63 0.86 -21.22
C ALA A 155 -5.63 -0.67 -21.33
N LEU A 156 -5.47 -1.37 -20.20
CA LEU A 156 -5.41 -2.83 -20.12
C LEU A 156 -6.49 -3.54 -20.96
N GLN A 157 -7.77 -3.17 -20.77
CA GLN A 157 -8.88 -3.85 -21.46
C GLN A 157 -8.93 -3.50 -22.96
N ASP A 158 -8.44 -2.32 -23.34
CA ASP A 158 -8.33 -1.89 -24.73
C ASP A 158 -7.21 -2.63 -25.46
N TRP A 159 -6.09 -2.92 -24.79
CA TRP A 159 -5.03 -3.78 -25.31
C TRP A 159 -5.51 -5.22 -25.51
N LEU A 160 -6.17 -5.79 -24.48
CA LEU A 160 -6.75 -7.14 -24.53
C LEU A 160 -7.79 -7.34 -25.65
N THR A 161 -8.47 -6.27 -26.09
CA THR A 161 -9.50 -6.31 -27.14
C THR A 161 -9.01 -5.94 -28.54
N LYS A 162 -7.76 -5.45 -28.69
CA LYS A 162 -7.24 -4.91 -29.97
C LYS A 162 -5.91 -5.49 -30.41
N SER A 163 -5.06 -5.93 -29.49
CA SER A 163 -3.66 -6.30 -29.77
C SER A 163 -3.43 -7.81 -29.89
N LEU A 164 -4.27 -8.62 -29.27
CA LEU A 164 -4.18 -10.08 -29.32
C LEU A 164 -4.94 -10.62 -30.54
N GLY A 165 -4.23 -11.24 -31.49
CA GLY A 165 -4.76 -12.16 -32.50
C GLY A 165 -5.99 -11.73 -33.32
N ALA A 166 -5.79 -11.00 -34.41
CA ALA A 166 -6.87 -10.71 -35.36
C ALA A 166 -7.51 -12.00 -35.95
N GLY A 167 -8.83 -12.12 -35.87
CA GLY A 167 -9.60 -13.14 -36.58
C GLY A 167 -9.93 -14.44 -35.83
N ARG A 168 -9.64 -14.55 -34.52
CA ARG A 168 -10.13 -15.67 -33.68
C ARG A 168 -10.66 -15.19 -32.33
N LYS A 169 -11.54 -15.99 -31.72
CA LYS A 169 -12.00 -15.77 -30.35
C LYS A 169 -10.83 -15.95 -29.38
N LEU A 170 -10.54 -14.95 -28.57
CA LEU A 170 -9.55 -15.03 -27.50
C LEU A 170 -10.18 -15.57 -26.21
N ARG A 171 -9.38 -16.28 -25.41
CA ARG A 171 -9.70 -16.74 -24.05
C ARG A 171 -8.79 -16.04 -23.06
N VAL A 172 -9.29 -14.99 -22.40
CA VAL A 172 -8.58 -14.24 -21.37
C VAL A 172 -8.96 -14.83 -20.01
N ALA A 173 -8.00 -15.46 -19.33
CA ALA A 173 -8.23 -16.12 -18.05
C ALA A 173 -7.98 -15.20 -16.84
N ILE A 174 -8.78 -15.39 -15.79
CA ILE A 174 -8.64 -14.72 -14.50
C ILE A 174 -8.83 -15.68 -13.31
N ASP A 175 -8.09 -15.45 -12.23
CA ASP A 175 -8.41 -16.00 -10.91
C ASP A 175 -9.49 -15.12 -10.27
N ALA A 176 -10.73 -15.61 -10.24
CA ALA A 176 -11.87 -14.84 -9.75
C ALA A 176 -11.79 -14.50 -8.25
N THR A 177 -10.88 -15.10 -7.49
CA THR A 177 -10.68 -14.74 -6.08
C THR A 177 -9.95 -13.42 -5.91
N VAL A 178 -9.15 -12.96 -6.87
CA VAL A 178 -8.28 -11.76 -6.75
C VAL A 178 -8.65 -10.60 -7.70
N HIS A 179 -9.88 -10.57 -8.19
CA HIS A 179 -10.41 -9.44 -8.97
C HIS A 179 -11.74 -8.99 -8.39
N SER A 180 -11.98 -7.68 -8.29
CA SER A 180 -13.29 -7.17 -7.88
C SER A 180 -14.39 -7.58 -8.86
N GLY A 181 -15.60 -7.81 -8.35
CA GLY A 181 -16.74 -8.19 -9.17
C GLY A 181 -17.05 -7.17 -10.28
N SER A 182 -16.94 -5.87 -9.96
CA SER A 182 -17.11 -4.79 -10.93
C SER A 182 -16.04 -4.79 -12.03
N PHE A 183 -14.77 -5.04 -11.69
CA PHE A 183 -13.69 -5.13 -12.67
C PHE A 183 -13.90 -6.32 -13.61
N ALA A 184 -14.17 -7.51 -13.05
CA ALA A 184 -14.36 -8.73 -13.84
C ALA A 184 -15.59 -8.63 -14.75
N GLU A 185 -16.73 -8.15 -14.26
CA GLU A 185 -17.93 -7.91 -15.08
C GLU A 185 -17.71 -6.81 -16.14
N GLY A 186 -16.93 -5.77 -15.83
CA GLY A 186 -16.55 -4.74 -16.79
C GLY A 186 -15.65 -5.27 -17.92
N LEU A 187 -14.66 -6.09 -17.55
CA LEU A 187 -13.76 -6.76 -18.49
C LEU A 187 -14.53 -7.78 -19.36
N ARG A 188 -15.41 -8.59 -18.75
CA ARG A 188 -16.27 -9.56 -19.45
C ARG A 188 -17.08 -8.88 -20.56
N ARG A 189 -17.81 -7.80 -20.25
CA ARG A 189 -18.60 -7.05 -21.24
C ARG A 189 -17.75 -6.47 -22.37
N LYS A 190 -16.54 -5.94 -22.06
CA LYS A 190 -15.61 -5.42 -23.09
C LYS A 190 -15.10 -6.53 -24.01
N LEU A 191 -14.74 -7.70 -23.46
CA LEU A 191 -14.28 -8.85 -24.23
C LEU A 191 -15.39 -9.43 -25.12
N GLU A 192 -16.58 -9.64 -24.57
CA GLU A 192 -17.75 -10.12 -25.31
C GLU A 192 -18.11 -9.20 -26.49
N ALA A 193 -18.09 -7.88 -26.29
CA ALA A 193 -18.32 -6.89 -27.33
C ALA A 193 -17.25 -6.90 -28.45
N ALA A 194 -16.04 -7.41 -28.16
CA ALA A 194 -14.96 -7.60 -29.13
C ALA A 194 -14.96 -9.01 -29.76
N GLY A 195 -15.90 -9.90 -29.41
CA GLY A 195 -15.91 -11.28 -29.87
C GLY A 195 -14.89 -12.18 -29.17
N HIS A 196 -14.58 -11.88 -27.90
CA HIS A 196 -13.66 -12.62 -27.05
C HIS A 196 -14.39 -13.15 -25.80
N GLU A 197 -13.70 -13.91 -24.95
CA GLU A 197 -14.25 -14.54 -23.76
C GLU A 197 -13.36 -14.29 -22.53
N LEU A 198 -14.00 -13.93 -21.42
CA LEU A 198 -13.41 -14.00 -20.09
C LEU A 198 -13.61 -15.41 -19.54
N VAL A 199 -12.51 -16.11 -19.26
CA VAL A 199 -12.52 -17.42 -18.61
C VAL A 199 -12.20 -17.24 -17.13
N VAL A 200 -13.04 -17.79 -16.26
CA VAL A 200 -12.74 -17.90 -14.82
C VAL A 200 -12.03 -19.23 -14.60
N LEU A 201 -10.94 -19.24 -13.83
CA LEU A 201 -10.32 -20.48 -13.38
C LEU A 201 -11.34 -21.34 -12.60
N PRO A 202 -11.49 -22.63 -12.91
CA PRO A 202 -12.32 -23.55 -12.14
C PRO A 202 -11.95 -23.54 -10.64
N PRO A 203 -12.91 -23.74 -9.70
CA PRO A 203 -12.62 -23.70 -8.26
C PRO A 203 -11.60 -24.74 -7.77
N ASP A 204 -11.42 -25.82 -8.53
CA ASP A 204 -10.46 -26.90 -8.34
C ASP A 204 -9.14 -26.72 -9.10
N ALA A 205 -9.06 -25.74 -10.01
CA ALA A 205 -7.85 -25.42 -10.75
C ALA A 205 -6.88 -24.60 -9.87
N ARG A 206 -5.60 -24.96 -9.91
CA ARG A 206 -4.54 -24.14 -9.28
C ARG A 206 -4.25 -22.91 -10.15
N ASN A 207 -4.03 -21.76 -9.50
CA ASN A 207 -3.57 -20.56 -10.18
C ASN A 207 -2.20 -20.85 -10.85
N PRO A 208 -2.00 -20.54 -12.15
CA PRO A 208 -0.73 -20.80 -12.84
C PRO A 208 0.52 -20.25 -12.14
N VAL A 209 0.42 -19.09 -11.48
CA VAL A 209 1.54 -18.52 -10.71
C VAL A 209 1.81 -19.34 -9.45
N ASP A 210 0.78 -19.89 -8.81
CA ASP A 210 0.93 -20.79 -7.66
C ASP A 210 1.58 -22.12 -8.07
N VAL A 211 1.33 -22.61 -9.28
CA VAL A 211 2.01 -23.79 -9.84
C VAL A 211 3.52 -23.53 -9.97
N ALA A 212 3.91 -22.37 -10.50
CA ALA A 212 5.31 -21.98 -10.60
C ALA A 212 5.94 -21.72 -9.21
N TRP A 213 5.23 -21.04 -8.32
CA TRP A 213 5.75 -20.61 -7.01
C TRP A 213 5.91 -21.77 -6.02
N ASP A 214 4.96 -22.71 -5.99
CA ASP A 214 5.08 -23.89 -5.13
C ASP A 214 6.13 -24.90 -5.66
N ALA A 215 6.66 -24.71 -6.88
CA ALA A 215 7.78 -25.46 -7.45
C ALA A 215 9.15 -24.77 -7.30
N ASP A 216 9.17 -23.48 -6.93
CA ASP A 216 10.38 -22.69 -6.75
C ASP A 216 11.04 -23.00 -5.39
N GLN A 217 12.22 -23.62 -5.43
CA GLN A 217 12.99 -23.99 -4.24
C GLN A 217 13.85 -22.84 -3.70
N GLU A 218 14.14 -21.81 -4.49
CA GLU A 218 14.93 -20.64 -4.08
C GLU A 218 14.04 -19.59 -3.41
N LYS A 219 12.80 -19.44 -3.88
CA LYS A 219 11.79 -18.50 -3.36
C LYS A 219 10.49 -19.22 -2.98
N PRO A 220 10.50 -20.16 -2.01
CA PRO A 220 9.32 -20.94 -1.65
C PRO A 220 8.16 -20.03 -1.23
N ARG A 221 6.95 -20.39 -1.66
CA ARG A 221 5.75 -19.59 -1.39
C ARG A 221 5.47 -19.46 0.11
N PRO A 222 5.27 -18.24 0.65
CA PRO A 222 5.00 -18.04 2.06
C PRO A 222 3.77 -18.81 2.58
N PRO A 223 3.78 -19.29 3.83
CA PRO A 223 2.61 -19.91 4.46
C PRO A 223 1.49 -18.89 4.70
N VAL A 224 0.29 -19.37 5.03
CA VAL A 224 -0.81 -18.49 5.44
C VAL A 224 -0.43 -17.80 6.76
N GLY A 225 -0.67 -16.49 6.87
CA GLY A 225 -0.53 -15.77 8.13
C GLY A 225 -1.47 -16.35 9.20
N LEU A 226 -0.91 -16.69 10.37
CA LEU A 226 -1.61 -17.23 11.54
C LEU A 226 -1.29 -16.40 12.80
N LYS A 227 -0.96 -15.10 12.64
CA LYS A 227 -0.72 -14.23 13.80
C LYS A 227 -2.04 -14.05 14.57
N PRO A 228 -2.02 -14.00 15.91
CA PRO A 228 -3.23 -13.86 16.70
C PRO A 228 -3.87 -12.48 16.47
N VAL A 229 -5.20 -12.45 16.42
CA VAL A 229 -5.95 -11.20 16.50
C VAL A 229 -6.05 -10.73 17.95
N ARG A 230 -6.14 -9.41 18.11
CA ARG A 230 -6.34 -8.72 19.39
C ARG A 230 -7.65 -7.94 19.39
N GLU A 231 -8.17 -7.68 20.58
CA GLU A 231 -9.24 -6.71 20.81
C GLU A 231 -8.81 -5.30 20.32
N HIS A 232 -9.79 -4.51 19.88
CA HIS A 232 -9.72 -3.06 19.79
C HIS A 232 -10.79 -2.47 20.71
N PRO A 233 -10.41 -2.10 21.95
CA PRO A 233 -11.37 -1.77 22.99
C PRO A 233 -12.38 -0.69 22.62
N ALA A 234 -13.62 -0.83 23.12
CA ALA A 234 -14.68 0.15 22.94
C ALA A 234 -14.30 1.57 23.40
N ALA A 235 -13.35 1.69 24.34
CA ALA A 235 -12.77 2.96 24.78
C ALA A 235 -12.02 3.74 23.66
N PHE A 236 -11.54 3.05 22.62
CA PHE A 236 -10.97 3.65 21.41
C PHE A 236 -11.97 3.60 20.24
N ALA A 237 -12.71 2.50 20.09
CA ALA A 237 -13.66 2.32 18.99
C ALA A 237 -14.91 3.21 19.09
N GLY A 238 -15.25 3.72 20.28
CA GLY A 238 -16.44 4.56 20.55
C GLY A 238 -17.79 3.85 20.49
N LYS A 239 -17.86 2.67 19.87
CA LYS A 239 -19.02 1.77 19.81
C LYS A 239 -18.59 0.32 19.99
N THR A 240 -19.42 -0.48 20.62
CA THR A 240 -19.30 -1.95 20.69
C THR A 240 -19.66 -2.61 19.35
N THR A 241 -19.26 -3.87 19.18
CA THR A 241 -19.64 -4.70 18.03
C THR A 241 -21.17 -4.86 17.95
N ALA A 242 -21.84 -5.04 19.08
CA ALA A 242 -23.30 -5.14 19.15
C ALA A 242 -24.03 -3.88 18.64
N GLU A 243 -23.56 -2.67 19.02
CA GLU A 243 -24.13 -1.41 18.52
C GLU A 243 -23.92 -1.24 17.01
N LYS A 244 -22.73 -1.59 16.50
CA LYS A 244 -22.44 -1.58 15.05
C LYS A 244 -23.37 -2.54 14.28
N LEU A 245 -23.65 -3.72 14.83
CA LEU A 245 -24.59 -4.68 14.22
C LEU A 245 -26.04 -4.16 14.18
N VAL A 246 -26.48 -3.38 15.16
CA VAL A 246 -27.81 -2.73 15.13
C VAL A 246 -27.91 -1.74 13.97
N GLU A 247 -26.91 -0.89 13.79
CA GLU A 247 -26.85 0.08 12.68
C GLU A 247 -26.82 -0.62 11.30
N LEU A 248 -26.01 -1.68 11.17
CA LEU A 248 -25.94 -2.45 9.93
C LEU A 248 -27.25 -3.18 9.61
N ARG A 249 -27.94 -3.74 10.60
CA ARG A 249 -29.25 -4.40 10.39
C ARG A 249 -30.31 -3.42 9.93
N GLY A 250 -30.30 -2.17 10.43
CA GLY A 250 -31.10 -1.07 9.89
C GLY A 250 -30.80 -0.82 8.42
N ALA A 251 -29.53 -0.62 8.07
CA ALA A 251 -29.11 -0.37 6.68
C ALA A 251 -29.46 -1.53 5.72
N ILE A 252 -29.35 -2.79 6.17
CA ILE A 252 -29.75 -3.99 5.41
C ILE A 252 -31.25 -3.98 5.10
N ALA A 253 -32.07 -3.67 6.11
CA ALA A 253 -33.53 -3.58 5.96
C ALA A 253 -33.94 -2.43 5.02
N ASP A 254 -33.36 -1.23 5.19
CA ASP A 254 -33.62 -0.06 4.34
C ASP A 254 -33.22 -0.30 2.88
N LYS A 255 -32.16 -1.08 2.65
CA LYS A 255 -31.73 -1.51 1.31
C LYS A 255 -32.64 -2.59 0.70
N GLY A 256 -33.49 -3.22 1.51
CA GLY A 256 -34.36 -4.33 1.09
C GLY A 256 -33.60 -5.64 0.83
N ALA A 257 -32.51 -5.87 1.57
CA ALA A 257 -31.72 -7.10 1.55
C ALA A 257 -32.00 -7.98 2.79
N ASP A 258 -31.69 -9.27 2.70
CA ASP A 258 -31.72 -10.23 3.81
C ASP A 258 -30.36 -10.37 4.51
N ALA A 259 -29.26 -10.13 3.77
CA ALA A 259 -27.89 -10.28 4.24
C ALA A 259 -26.94 -9.25 3.60
N LEU A 260 -25.83 -8.94 4.28
CA LEU A 260 -24.72 -8.12 3.78
C LEU A 260 -23.42 -8.93 3.82
N VAL A 261 -22.66 -8.88 2.72
CA VAL A 261 -21.27 -9.39 2.65
C VAL A 261 -20.29 -8.27 3.00
N VAL A 262 -19.39 -8.53 3.96
CA VAL A 262 -18.26 -7.67 4.31
C VAL A 262 -16.97 -8.43 3.96
N ALA A 263 -16.23 -7.94 2.96
CA ALA A 263 -15.10 -8.65 2.37
C ALA A 263 -13.74 -7.93 2.52
N MET A 264 -13.73 -6.61 2.66
CA MET A 264 -12.51 -5.85 2.94
C MET A 264 -12.08 -6.08 4.39
N LEU A 265 -10.79 -6.34 4.61
CA LEU A 265 -10.29 -6.75 5.93
C LEU A 265 -10.46 -5.65 7.00
N ASP A 266 -10.25 -4.39 6.63
CA ASP A 266 -10.43 -3.22 7.49
C ASP A 266 -11.90 -3.03 7.92
N GLU A 267 -12.85 -3.35 7.04
CA GLU A 267 -14.29 -3.35 7.36
C GLU A 267 -14.65 -4.47 8.34
N VAL A 268 -14.10 -5.68 8.17
CA VAL A 268 -14.32 -6.80 9.11
C VAL A 268 -13.70 -6.49 10.48
N MET A 269 -12.47 -5.94 10.51
CA MET A 269 -11.80 -5.51 11.74
C MET A 269 -12.57 -4.41 12.47
N TRP A 270 -13.10 -3.41 11.73
CA TRP A 270 -13.90 -2.34 12.31
C TRP A 270 -15.23 -2.86 12.85
N LEU A 271 -15.93 -3.73 12.12
CA LEU A 271 -17.20 -4.31 12.55
C LEU A 271 -17.06 -5.08 13.85
N CYS A 272 -16.07 -5.97 13.92
CA CYS A 272 -15.90 -6.90 15.03
C CYS A 272 -15.11 -6.34 16.23
N ASN A 273 -14.65 -5.07 16.18
CA ASN A 273 -13.74 -4.48 17.17
C ASN A 273 -12.50 -5.35 17.45
N VAL A 274 -11.88 -5.86 16.39
CA VAL A 274 -10.61 -6.61 16.47
C VAL A 274 -9.57 -5.98 15.54
N ARG A 275 -8.30 -6.36 15.73
CA ARG A 275 -7.19 -6.03 14.82
C ARG A 275 -6.29 -7.24 14.64
N GLY A 276 -5.71 -7.37 13.46
CA GLY A 276 -4.75 -8.41 13.11
C GLY A 276 -3.36 -7.87 12.82
N ALA A 277 -2.53 -8.72 12.20
CA ALA A 277 -1.19 -8.39 11.74
C ALA A 277 -0.76 -9.28 10.54
N ASP A 278 -1.72 -9.80 9.76
CA ASP A 278 -1.44 -10.66 8.59
C ASP A 278 -0.85 -9.88 7.41
N VAL A 279 -1.20 -8.59 7.33
CA VAL A 279 -0.67 -7.62 6.37
C VAL A 279 0.29 -6.71 7.15
N ALA A 280 1.48 -6.45 6.61
CA ALA A 280 2.39 -5.48 7.21
C ALA A 280 1.78 -4.08 7.17
N TYR A 281 2.00 -3.29 8.23
CA TYR A 281 1.57 -1.89 8.34
C TYR A 281 0.04 -1.66 8.43
N ASN A 282 -0.76 -2.68 8.17
CA ASN A 282 -2.21 -2.63 8.15
C ASN A 282 -2.72 -3.61 9.21
N PRO A 283 -3.31 -3.15 10.33
CA PRO A 283 -3.58 -3.99 11.51
C PRO A 283 -4.82 -4.86 11.32
N VAL A 284 -4.78 -5.74 10.31
CA VAL A 284 -5.90 -6.53 9.80
C VAL A 284 -5.56 -8.02 9.73
N ALA A 285 -6.60 -8.87 9.71
CA ALA A 285 -6.47 -10.32 9.58
C ALA A 285 -7.38 -10.87 8.48
N VAL A 286 -6.84 -11.82 7.70
CA VAL A 286 -7.53 -12.51 6.59
C VAL A 286 -8.82 -13.16 7.10
N SER A 287 -9.96 -12.58 6.71
CA SER A 287 -11.30 -12.92 7.20
C SER A 287 -12.42 -12.31 6.33
N TYR A 288 -13.61 -12.91 6.37
CA TYR A 288 -14.85 -12.33 5.83
C TYR A 288 -15.89 -12.17 6.95
N ALA A 289 -16.91 -11.36 6.74
CA ALA A 289 -18.13 -11.43 7.53
C ALA A 289 -19.42 -11.44 6.68
N ILE A 290 -20.46 -12.08 7.19
CA ILE A 290 -21.83 -11.99 6.67
C ILE A 290 -22.75 -11.58 7.82
N VAL A 291 -23.49 -10.49 7.65
CA VAL A 291 -24.49 -10.02 8.63
C VAL A 291 -25.89 -10.27 8.08
N THR A 292 -26.76 -10.91 8.87
CA THR A 292 -28.19 -11.07 8.58
C THR A 292 -29.03 -10.28 9.57
N GLY A 293 -30.36 -10.32 9.43
CA GLY A 293 -31.29 -9.69 10.39
C GLY A 293 -31.16 -10.23 11.82
N ASP A 294 -30.62 -11.44 12.01
CA ASP A 294 -30.62 -12.21 13.25
C ASP A 294 -29.24 -12.74 13.70
N ASP A 295 -28.35 -13.12 12.78
CA ASP A 295 -26.97 -13.60 13.04
C ASP A 295 -25.93 -12.61 12.49
N ALA A 296 -24.67 -12.80 12.89
CA ALA A 296 -23.50 -12.17 12.29
C ALA A 296 -22.35 -13.17 12.32
N MET A 297 -21.87 -13.56 11.14
CA MET A 297 -20.89 -14.63 10.99
C MET A 297 -19.53 -14.05 10.62
N LEU A 298 -18.49 -14.32 11.43
CA LEU A 298 -17.09 -14.02 11.15
C LEU A 298 -16.40 -15.30 10.66
N PHE A 299 -15.91 -15.28 9.42
CA PHE A 299 -15.23 -16.40 8.79
C PHE A 299 -13.71 -16.18 8.87
N MET A 300 -13.02 -16.94 9.72
CA MET A 300 -11.57 -16.82 9.90
C MET A 300 -10.96 -18.14 10.38
N ARG A 301 -9.65 -18.31 10.17
CA ARG A 301 -8.90 -19.44 10.72
C ARG A 301 -8.91 -19.39 12.25
N GLY A 302 -9.47 -20.43 12.88
CA GLY A 302 -9.78 -20.44 14.31
C GLY A 302 -8.56 -20.28 15.22
N GLU A 303 -7.39 -20.70 14.75
CA GLU A 303 -6.09 -20.61 15.45
C GLU A 303 -5.63 -19.17 15.69
N LYS A 304 -6.17 -18.20 14.93
CA LYS A 304 -5.88 -16.77 15.10
C LYS A 304 -6.61 -16.16 16.29
N LEU A 305 -7.69 -16.77 16.77
CA LEU A 305 -8.63 -16.12 17.68
C LEU A 305 -8.45 -16.64 19.12
N PRO A 306 -7.93 -15.83 20.06
CA PRO A 306 -7.87 -16.19 21.47
C PRO A 306 -9.25 -16.54 22.02
N GLU A 307 -9.31 -17.55 22.89
CA GLU A 307 -10.57 -18.12 23.36
C GLU A 307 -11.45 -17.11 24.14
N ASP A 308 -10.85 -16.18 24.87
CA ASP A 308 -11.62 -15.14 25.57
C ASP A 308 -12.19 -14.09 24.61
N LEU A 309 -11.46 -13.74 23.54
CA LEU A 309 -11.97 -12.87 22.47
C LEU A 309 -13.05 -13.57 21.62
N ARG A 310 -12.99 -14.90 21.46
CA ARG A 310 -14.07 -15.70 20.87
C ARG A 310 -15.36 -15.60 21.70
N LYS A 311 -15.26 -15.72 23.03
CA LYS A 311 -16.40 -15.55 23.95
C LYS A 311 -16.95 -14.13 23.90
N GLU A 312 -16.09 -13.12 23.85
CA GLU A 312 -16.51 -11.71 23.74
C GLU A 312 -17.26 -11.43 22.44
N LEU A 313 -16.75 -11.91 21.30
CA LEU A 313 -17.44 -11.83 20.00
C LEU A 313 -18.80 -12.51 20.05
N THR A 314 -18.88 -13.71 20.65
CA THR A 314 -20.14 -14.44 20.82
C THR A 314 -21.12 -13.67 21.71
N ALA A 315 -20.65 -13.07 22.80
CA ALA A 315 -21.46 -12.21 23.68
C ALA A 315 -21.95 -10.92 22.99
N ASN A 316 -21.21 -10.43 21.99
CA ASN A 316 -21.59 -9.33 21.12
C ASN A 316 -22.46 -9.77 19.91
N GLY A 317 -22.87 -11.04 19.83
CA GLY A 317 -23.72 -11.55 18.76
C GLY A 317 -23.00 -11.92 17.46
N VAL A 318 -21.70 -12.23 17.52
CA VAL A 318 -20.90 -12.69 16.38
C VAL A 318 -20.52 -14.17 16.52
N THR A 319 -21.02 -15.00 15.61
CA THR A 319 -20.69 -16.41 15.46
C THR A 319 -19.40 -16.56 14.65
N VAL A 320 -18.40 -17.29 15.16
CA VAL A 320 -17.13 -17.54 14.45
C VAL A 320 -17.18 -18.88 13.70
N ARG A 321 -16.91 -18.86 12.40
CA ARG A 321 -16.85 -20.03 11.49
C ARG A 321 -15.49 -20.13 10.82
N ASP A 322 -15.21 -21.26 10.16
CA ASP A 322 -13.96 -21.39 9.42
C ASP A 322 -13.91 -20.39 8.25
N TYR A 323 -12.71 -20.01 7.82
CA TYR A 323 -12.53 -19.13 6.66
C TYR A 323 -13.09 -19.77 5.38
N ASP A 324 -12.92 -21.07 5.20
CA ASP A 324 -13.33 -21.79 3.98
C ASP A 324 -14.86 -22.04 3.93
N ASP A 325 -15.60 -21.84 5.03
CA ASP A 325 -17.07 -21.91 5.10
C ASP A 325 -17.79 -20.69 4.47
N PHE A 326 -17.07 -19.62 4.14
CA PHE A 326 -17.63 -18.37 3.61
C PHE A 326 -18.38 -18.57 2.29
N LEU A 327 -17.73 -19.15 1.27
CA LEU A 327 -18.34 -19.37 -0.05
C LEU A 327 -19.50 -20.39 -0.02
N PRO A 328 -19.42 -21.53 0.70
CA PRO A 328 -20.57 -22.41 0.91
C PRO A 328 -21.76 -21.70 1.57
N THR A 329 -21.52 -20.89 2.61
CA THR A 329 -22.60 -20.14 3.30
C THR A 329 -23.25 -19.13 2.35
N LEU A 330 -22.44 -18.42 1.57
CA LEU A 330 -22.92 -17.43 0.60
C LEU A 330 -23.76 -18.04 -0.52
N ARG A 331 -23.38 -19.22 -1.04
CA ARG A 331 -24.20 -20.00 -1.99
C ARG A 331 -25.52 -20.42 -1.36
N GLY A 332 -25.50 -20.97 -0.16
CA GLY A 332 -26.69 -21.43 0.56
C GLY A 332 -27.74 -20.32 0.77
N LEU A 333 -27.31 -19.08 1.01
CA LEU A 333 -28.20 -17.91 1.04
C LEU A 333 -28.85 -17.64 -0.33
N GLY A 334 -28.05 -17.66 -1.40
CA GLY A 334 -28.54 -17.46 -2.77
C GLY A 334 -29.52 -18.55 -3.22
N ASP A 335 -29.22 -19.81 -2.93
CA ASP A 335 -30.05 -20.98 -3.24
C ASP A 335 -31.37 -20.97 -2.43
N ALA A 336 -31.34 -20.45 -1.20
CA ALA A 336 -32.54 -20.19 -0.39
C ALA A 336 -33.35 -18.95 -0.87
N GLY A 337 -32.95 -18.32 -1.99
CA GLY A 337 -33.63 -17.16 -2.57
C GLY A 337 -33.45 -15.85 -1.80
N LYS A 338 -32.50 -15.78 -0.86
CA LYS A 338 -32.24 -14.59 -0.04
C LYS A 338 -31.61 -13.48 -0.88
N LYS A 339 -32.01 -12.23 -0.63
CA LYS A 339 -31.40 -11.06 -1.24
C LYS A 339 -30.09 -10.71 -0.53
N VAL A 340 -28.96 -10.86 -1.20
CA VAL A 340 -27.64 -10.61 -0.61
C VAL A 340 -27.06 -9.31 -1.14
N TRP A 341 -26.78 -8.37 -0.24
CA TRP A 341 -26.07 -7.13 -0.56
C TRP A 341 -24.59 -7.41 -0.76
N ILE A 342 -24.13 -7.20 -2.00
CA ILE A 342 -22.73 -7.33 -2.41
C ILE A 342 -22.28 -6.02 -3.03
N ASP A 343 -21.22 -5.45 -2.48
CA ASP A 343 -20.49 -4.35 -3.10
C ASP A 343 -19.51 -4.92 -4.13
N GLY A 344 -19.79 -4.69 -5.42
CA GLY A 344 -18.98 -5.23 -6.52
C GLY A 344 -17.59 -4.61 -6.63
N ASP A 345 -17.37 -3.42 -6.08
CA ASP A 345 -16.05 -2.77 -6.07
C ASP A 345 -15.18 -3.29 -4.91
N ARG A 346 -15.81 -3.83 -3.85
CA ARG A 346 -15.19 -4.26 -2.58
C ARG A 346 -15.30 -5.76 -2.29
N THR A 347 -15.81 -6.55 -3.24
CA THR A 347 -15.97 -8.00 -3.10
C THR A 347 -15.34 -8.67 -4.32
N ASN A 348 -14.55 -9.73 -4.11
CA ASN A 348 -13.98 -10.48 -5.21
C ASN A 348 -15.06 -11.15 -6.08
N TYR A 349 -14.71 -11.41 -7.34
CA TYR A 349 -15.64 -11.91 -8.34
C TYR A 349 -16.17 -13.31 -8.01
N ALA A 350 -15.36 -14.19 -7.40
CA ALA A 350 -15.78 -15.54 -6.99
C ALA A 350 -16.91 -15.49 -5.94
N ALA A 351 -16.80 -14.61 -4.95
CA ALA A 351 -17.85 -14.36 -3.97
C ALA A 351 -19.05 -13.63 -4.61
N ALA A 352 -18.80 -12.65 -5.48
CA ALA A 352 -19.88 -11.95 -6.20
C ALA A 352 -20.72 -12.90 -7.07
N VAL A 353 -20.13 -13.92 -7.70
CA VAL A 353 -20.87 -14.90 -8.53
C VAL A 353 -21.42 -16.10 -7.76
N ALA A 354 -21.03 -16.29 -6.49
CA ALA A 354 -21.57 -17.35 -5.64
C ALA A 354 -23.08 -17.20 -5.35
N VAL A 355 -23.60 -15.97 -5.42
CA VAL A 355 -25.05 -15.68 -5.34
C VAL A 355 -25.61 -15.57 -6.77
N PRO A 356 -26.78 -16.14 -7.10
CA PRO A 356 -27.36 -15.96 -8.44
C PRO A 356 -27.77 -14.51 -8.69
N ALA A 357 -27.69 -14.05 -9.95
CA ALA A 357 -27.81 -12.61 -10.26
C ALA A 357 -29.15 -11.97 -9.83
N ALA A 358 -30.25 -12.73 -9.79
CA ALA A 358 -31.57 -12.25 -9.36
C ALA A 358 -31.66 -11.98 -7.85
N GLN A 359 -30.73 -12.53 -7.06
CA GLN A 359 -30.64 -12.40 -5.61
C GLN A 359 -29.61 -11.34 -5.18
N ARG A 360 -28.79 -10.81 -6.09
CA ARG A 360 -27.77 -9.79 -5.75
C ARG A 360 -28.40 -8.41 -5.60
N VAL A 361 -28.09 -7.75 -4.50
CA VAL A 361 -28.42 -6.34 -4.25
C VAL A 361 -27.12 -5.55 -4.31
N SER A 362 -27.01 -4.60 -5.24
CA SER A 362 -25.75 -3.84 -5.46
C SER A 362 -25.75 -2.48 -4.77
N GLY A 363 -24.55 -2.05 -4.35
CA GLY A 363 -24.25 -0.72 -3.84
C GLY A 363 -23.08 -0.76 -2.85
N MET A 364 -22.52 0.41 -2.55
CA MET A 364 -21.42 0.55 -1.58
C MET A 364 -21.75 -0.13 -0.25
N ASN A 365 -20.81 -0.89 0.32
CA ASN A 365 -20.99 -1.51 1.63
C ASN A 365 -21.21 -0.40 2.70
N PRO A 366 -22.26 -0.46 3.54
CA PRO A 366 -22.53 0.57 4.55
C PRO A 366 -21.40 0.71 5.58
N VAL A 367 -20.63 -0.35 5.87
CA VAL A 367 -19.45 -0.28 6.74
C VAL A 367 -18.43 0.72 6.20
N THR A 368 -18.22 0.78 4.87
CA THR A 368 -17.34 1.73 4.20
C THR A 368 -17.60 3.17 4.65
N LEU A 369 -18.87 3.59 4.64
CA LEU A 369 -19.25 4.95 5.01
C LEU A 369 -19.23 5.14 6.52
N LEU A 370 -19.76 4.18 7.29
CA LEU A 370 -19.84 4.26 8.75
C LEU A 370 -18.47 4.43 9.40
N LYS A 371 -17.44 3.68 8.97
CA LYS A 371 -16.07 3.82 9.52
C LYS A 371 -15.29 5.02 8.98
N SER A 372 -15.67 5.54 7.81
CA SER A 372 -15.03 6.73 7.25
C SER A 372 -15.31 7.98 8.09
N ILE A 373 -16.46 8.02 8.78
CA ILE A 373 -16.92 9.10 9.66
C ILE A 373 -16.55 8.75 11.11
N LYS A 374 -15.45 9.31 11.61
CA LYS A 374 -14.93 8.97 12.95
C LYS A 374 -15.81 9.57 14.03
N ASN A 375 -16.16 8.76 15.02
CA ASN A 375 -16.87 9.22 16.21
C ASN A 375 -15.92 9.99 17.16
N PRO A 376 -16.43 10.65 18.22
CA PRO A 376 -15.61 11.47 19.11
C PRO A 376 -14.46 10.72 19.80
N GLN A 377 -14.61 9.44 20.10
CA GLN A 377 -13.58 8.60 20.72
C GLN A 377 -12.49 8.22 19.71
N GLU A 378 -12.88 7.82 18.49
CA GLU A 378 -11.95 7.56 17.39
C GLU A 378 -11.14 8.83 17.05
N LEU A 379 -11.81 9.99 16.89
CA LEU A 379 -11.15 11.27 16.68
C LEU A 379 -10.20 11.63 17.83
N LYS A 380 -10.63 11.45 19.09
CA LYS A 380 -9.77 11.71 20.26
C LYS A 380 -8.52 10.84 20.23
N GLY A 381 -8.67 9.54 19.95
CA GLY A 381 -7.54 8.61 19.82
C GLY A 381 -6.55 9.04 18.74
N MET A 382 -7.06 9.47 17.58
CA MET A 382 -6.23 10.02 16.50
C MET A 382 -5.54 11.34 16.90
N TYR A 383 -6.21 12.29 17.56
CA TYR A 383 -5.53 13.49 18.08
C TYR A 383 -4.43 13.14 19.08
N ASP A 384 -4.72 12.27 20.04
CA ASP A 384 -3.76 11.84 21.06
C ASP A 384 -2.55 11.12 20.41
N SER A 385 -2.76 10.32 19.35
CA SER A 385 -1.67 9.62 18.63
C SER A 385 -0.79 10.57 17.83
N HIS A 386 -1.39 11.56 17.14
CA HIS A 386 -0.62 12.56 16.39
C HIS A 386 0.23 13.47 17.28
N VAL A 387 -0.21 13.77 18.50
CA VAL A 387 0.63 14.53 19.47
C VAL A 387 1.85 13.70 19.91
N ARG A 388 1.69 12.39 20.13
CA ARG A 388 2.82 11.49 20.43
C ARG A 388 3.78 11.37 19.26
N ASP A 389 3.24 11.11 18.06
CA ASP A 389 4.02 10.94 16.83
C ASP A 389 4.82 12.21 16.48
N ALA A 390 4.20 13.38 16.64
CA ALA A 390 4.85 14.67 16.47
C ALA A 390 6.02 14.89 17.45
N CYS A 391 5.96 14.36 18.68
CA CYS A 391 7.10 14.40 19.60
C CYS A 391 8.27 13.55 19.07
N ALA A 392 8.02 12.40 18.44
CA ALA A 392 9.09 11.63 17.78
C ALA A 392 9.67 12.38 16.56
N LEU A 393 8.83 12.99 15.73
CA LEU A 393 9.28 13.80 14.58
C LEU A 393 10.15 15.00 15.01
N VAL A 394 9.80 15.69 16.09
CA VAL A 394 10.61 16.79 16.64
C VAL A 394 11.94 16.31 17.22
N ARG A 395 11.94 15.19 17.98
CA ARG A 395 13.17 14.53 18.46
C ARG A 395 14.08 14.12 17.29
N PHE A 396 13.48 13.64 16.19
CA PHE A 396 14.17 13.22 14.98
C PHE A 396 14.83 14.39 14.25
N MET A 397 14.09 15.46 13.96
CA MET A 397 14.65 16.66 13.31
C MET A 397 15.75 17.31 14.16
N SER A 398 15.56 17.40 15.49
CA SER A 398 16.59 17.88 16.42
C SER A 398 17.83 16.97 16.48
N TRP A 399 17.68 15.67 16.22
CA TRP A 399 18.81 14.76 16.12
C TRP A 399 19.55 14.92 14.78
N ILE A 400 18.85 15.04 13.64
CA ILE A 400 19.49 15.27 12.33
C ILE A 400 20.32 16.55 12.37
N GLU A 401 19.75 17.66 12.86
CA GLU A 401 20.47 18.94 12.92
C GLU A 401 21.77 18.81 13.73
N ARG A 402 21.76 18.11 14.87
CA ARG A 402 22.99 17.88 15.65
C ARG A 402 24.01 17.02 14.92
N GLN A 403 23.60 15.92 14.27
CA GLN A 403 24.56 15.07 13.54
C GLN A 403 25.17 15.81 12.35
N VAL A 404 24.36 16.54 11.57
CA VAL A 404 24.77 17.19 10.32
C VAL A 404 25.45 18.54 10.55
N VAL A 405 24.91 19.36 11.44
CA VAL A 405 25.34 20.77 11.62
C VAL A 405 26.43 20.89 12.69
N ASP A 406 26.26 20.23 13.84
CA ASP A 406 27.20 20.34 14.98
C ASP A 406 28.34 19.31 14.89
N GLU A 407 28.03 18.05 14.53
CA GLU A 407 29.02 16.97 14.43
C GLU A 407 29.62 16.80 13.02
N GLY A 408 29.05 17.44 12.00
CA GLY A 408 29.56 17.41 10.62
C GLY A 408 29.50 16.04 9.94
N LYS A 409 28.58 15.18 10.36
CA LYS A 409 28.38 13.83 9.82
C LYS A 409 27.46 13.85 8.60
N GLU A 410 27.62 12.85 7.75
CA GLU A 410 26.57 12.40 6.83
C GLU A 410 25.77 11.26 7.48
N ILE A 411 24.45 11.26 7.31
CA ILE A 411 23.54 10.19 7.74
C ILE A 411 22.94 9.51 6.51
N THR A 412 22.96 8.18 6.42
CA THR A 412 22.31 7.45 5.32
C THR A 412 20.78 7.46 5.46
N GLU A 413 20.06 7.33 4.35
CA GLU A 413 18.58 7.24 4.38
C GLU A 413 18.05 6.03 5.18
N VAL A 414 18.86 4.97 5.33
CA VAL A 414 18.52 3.81 6.18
C VAL A 414 18.62 4.18 7.66
N GLU A 415 19.71 4.84 8.08
CA GLU A 415 19.88 5.32 9.46
C GLU A 415 18.78 6.32 9.88
N LEU A 416 18.19 7.06 8.93
CA LEU A 416 17.04 7.92 9.18
C LEU A 416 15.80 7.12 9.62
N ASP A 417 15.47 6.01 8.97
CA ASP A 417 14.34 5.15 9.37
C ASP A 417 14.66 4.36 10.66
N GLU A 418 15.87 3.85 10.80
CA GLU A 418 16.32 3.21 12.05
C GLU A 418 16.17 4.15 13.26
N MET A 419 16.49 5.44 13.08
CA MET A 419 16.30 6.44 14.13
C MET A 419 14.82 6.79 14.35
N LEU A 420 14.08 7.17 13.30
CA LEU A 420 12.70 7.63 13.46
C LEU A 420 11.77 6.50 13.88
N THR A 421 11.80 5.39 13.16
CA THR A 421 10.93 4.24 13.38
C THR A 421 11.50 3.29 14.42
N GLY A 422 12.71 2.79 14.18
CA GLY A 422 13.34 1.73 14.99
C GLY A 422 13.63 2.14 16.43
N LYS A 423 13.70 3.46 16.70
CA LYS A 423 13.96 4.01 18.02
C LYS A 423 12.89 5.00 18.49
N LEU A 424 12.74 6.14 17.81
CA LEU A 424 11.96 7.26 18.36
C LEU A 424 10.45 6.99 18.45
N ARG A 425 9.87 6.31 17.45
CA ARG A 425 8.48 5.81 17.48
C ARG A 425 8.33 4.54 18.30
N ALA A 426 9.27 3.59 18.22
CA ALA A 426 9.25 2.35 18.99
C ALA A 426 9.22 2.58 20.52
N GLU A 427 9.80 3.69 21.00
CA GLU A 427 9.75 4.12 22.41
C GLU A 427 8.39 4.74 22.83
N LEU A 428 7.48 5.08 21.90
CA LEU A 428 6.25 5.80 22.22
C LEU A 428 5.16 4.88 22.81
N PRO A 429 4.41 5.36 23.83
CA PRO A 429 3.25 4.63 24.33
C PRO A 429 2.23 4.32 23.23
N ARG A 430 1.74 3.09 23.24
CA ARG A 430 0.73 2.55 22.31
C ARG A 430 1.18 2.35 20.86
N PHE A 431 2.43 2.60 20.50
CA PHE A 431 2.96 2.27 19.17
C PHE A 431 2.92 0.74 18.94
N ILE A 432 2.71 0.33 17.69
CA ILE A 432 2.60 -1.08 17.28
C ILE A 432 3.62 -1.40 16.19
N GLU A 433 3.52 -0.70 15.07
CA GLU A 433 4.32 -0.83 13.85
C GLU A 433 4.17 0.45 13.01
N PRO A 434 4.96 0.68 11.96
CA PRO A 434 4.72 1.78 11.01
C PRO A 434 3.36 1.64 10.32
N SER A 435 2.75 2.75 9.88
CA SER A 435 1.51 2.70 9.08
C SER A 435 1.76 2.43 7.59
N PHE A 436 3.02 2.54 7.15
CA PHE A 436 3.59 2.12 5.87
C PHE A 436 5.14 2.14 6.00
N PRO A 437 5.93 1.55 5.08
CA PRO A 437 7.38 1.68 5.15
C PRO A 437 7.80 3.15 4.92
N THR A 438 8.72 3.66 5.73
CA THR A 438 9.25 5.02 5.61
C THR A 438 9.84 5.29 4.22
N ILE A 439 9.58 6.48 3.71
CA ILE A 439 10.21 7.04 2.51
C ILE A 439 11.17 8.12 3.00
N ALA A 440 12.46 7.81 3.07
CA ALA A 440 13.51 8.79 3.33
C ALA A 440 14.33 8.99 2.05
N GLY A 441 14.21 10.16 1.42
CA GLY A 441 14.81 10.46 0.13
C GLY A 441 15.63 11.75 0.15
N ALA A 442 16.95 11.61 0.06
CA ALA A 442 17.93 12.67 -0.03
C ALA A 442 18.16 13.10 -1.48
N GLY A 443 18.05 14.40 -1.76
CA GLY A 443 18.26 14.98 -3.08
C GLY A 443 17.47 14.25 -4.17
N PRO A 444 18.13 13.67 -5.20
CA PRO A 444 17.48 12.93 -6.28
C PRO A 444 16.54 11.81 -5.83
N ASN A 445 16.82 11.12 -4.72
CA ASN A 445 15.98 10.03 -4.23
C ASN A 445 14.62 10.53 -3.74
N GLY A 446 14.54 11.77 -3.24
CA GLY A 446 13.27 12.42 -2.89
C GLY A 446 12.31 12.58 -4.07
N ALA A 447 12.82 12.58 -5.32
CA ALA A 447 12.00 12.64 -6.53
C ALA A 447 11.29 11.32 -6.89
N ILE A 448 11.63 10.22 -6.23
CA ILE A 448 10.99 8.92 -6.43
C ILE A 448 9.84 8.82 -5.42
N ILE A 449 8.60 8.97 -5.89
CA ILE A 449 7.42 9.23 -5.04
C ILE A 449 7.28 8.22 -3.89
N HIS A 450 7.48 6.93 -4.17
CA HIS A 450 7.48 5.84 -3.18
C HIS A 450 8.88 5.22 -3.03
N TYR A 451 9.91 6.04 -2.83
CA TYR A 451 11.28 5.58 -2.62
C TYR A 451 11.41 4.60 -1.45
N ARG A 452 12.34 3.64 -1.60
CA ARG A 452 12.72 2.67 -0.57
C ARG A 452 14.24 2.69 -0.47
N ALA A 453 14.75 3.19 0.65
CA ALA A 453 16.18 3.13 0.95
C ALA A 453 16.58 1.66 1.17
N ALA A 454 17.72 1.26 0.61
CA ALA A 454 18.36 -0.01 0.88
C ALA A 454 19.85 0.24 1.16
N PRO A 455 20.52 -0.53 2.04
CA PRO A 455 21.92 -0.28 2.42
C PRO A 455 22.90 -0.18 1.23
N GLU A 456 22.61 -0.87 0.13
CA GLU A 456 23.44 -0.93 -1.07
C GLU A 456 23.22 0.24 -2.04
N THR A 457 22.11 0.98 -1.92
CA THR A 457 21.65 1.99 -2.91
C THR A 457 21.14 3.30 -2.29
N CYS A 458 21.18 3.44 -0.97
CA CYS A 458 20.77 4.67 -0.29
C CYS A 458 21.74 5.84 -0.53
N GLY A 459 21.17 7.04 -0.60
CA GLY A 459 21.89 8.30 -0.49
C GLY A 459 22.22 8.67 0.97
N SER A 460 22.92 9.79 1.12
CA SER A 460 23.25 10.38 2.41
C SER A 460 22.75 11.83 2.54
N VAL A 461 22.54 12.25 3.78
CA VAL A 461 22.11 13.60 4.17
C VAL A 461 23.24 14.28 4.91
N GLY A 462 23.69 15.39 4.36
CA GLY A 462 24.64 16.32 4.96
C GLY A 462 24.11 17.76 4.94
N ARG A 463 25.01 18.73 5.13
CA ARG A 463 24.67 20.16 5.11
C ARG A 463 24.12 20.56 3.75
N GLY A 464 23.02 21.32 3.74
CA GLY A 464 22.36 21.77 2.51
C GLY A 464 21.65 20.66 1.72
N THR A 465 21.70 19.40 2.15
CA THR A 465 20.98 18.31 1.48
C THR A 465 19.48 18.44 1.74
N VAL A 466 18.71 18.62 0.67
CA VAL A 466 17.24 18.57 0.71
C VAL A 466 16.82 17.13 0.96
N LEU A 467 16.07 16.91 2.04
CA LEU A 467 15.60 15.61 2.50
C LEU A 467 14.07 15.61 2.53
N LEU A 468 13.45 14.65 1.86
CA LEU A 468 12.04 14.30 2.05
C LEU A 468 11.96 13.10 2.99
N VAL A 469 11.26 13.23 4.12
CA VAL A 469 10.87 12.10 4.97
C VAL A 469 9.35 12.03 5.04
N ASP A 470 8.81 10.91 4.57
CA ASP A 470 7.41 10.54 4.73
C ASP A 470 7.29 9.24 5.51
N SER A 471 6.47 9.24 6.54
CA SER A 471 6.38 8.14 7.50
C SER A 471 5.24 8.33 8.50
N GLY A 472 4.63 7.22 8.93
CA GLY A 472 3.59 7.21 9.95
C GLY A 472 3.65 5.99 10.87
N GLY A 473 2.79 5.97 11.88
CA GLY A 473 2.71 4.89 12.87
C GLY A 473 1.28 4.37 13.08
N GLN A 474 1.17 3.06 13.27
CA GLN A 474 0.00 2.42 13.88
C GLN A 474 0.13 2.50 15.40
N TYR A 475 -0.89 3.07 16.03
CA TYR A 475 -1.06 3.10 17.48
C TYR A 475 -2.34 2.33 17.86
N LEU A 476 -2.47 1.89 19.12
CA LEU A 476 -3.68 1.20 19.60
C LEU A 476 -4.98 2.01 19.41
N ASP A 477 -4.84 3.34 19.36
CA ASP A 477 -5.90 4.36 19.36
C ASP A 477 -5.90 5.28 18.14
N GLY A 478 -4.99 5.11 17.17
CA GLY A 478 -4.97 5.94 15.96
C GLY A 478 -3.93 5.50 14.93
N THR A 479 -4.03 6.05 13.72
CA THR A 479 -3.06 5.87 12.63
C THR A 479 -2.56 7.26 12.25
N THR A 480 -1.24 7.41 12.06
CA THR A 480 -0.64 8.69 11.63
C THR A 480 -0.09 8.59 10.21
N ASP A 481 -0.02 9.75 9.57
CA ASP A 481 0.65 9.97 8.30
C ASP A 481 1.25 11.39 8.28
N CYS A 482 2.46 11.56 7.75
CA CYS A 482 3.18 12.83 7.81
C CYS A 482 4.47 12.86 6.96
N THR A 483 4.37 13.43 5.75
CA THR A 483 5.53 13.94 5.02
C THR A 483 6.02 15.31 5.47
N ARG A 484 7.35 15.44 5.63
CA ARG A 484 8.08 16.72 5.68
C ARG A 484 9.28 16.71 4.73
N THR A 485 9.36 17.71 3.86
CA THR A 485 10.62 18.08 3.20
C THR A 485 11.35 19.14 4.02
N MET A 486 12.65 18.94 4.22
CA MET A 486 13.50 19.70 5.13
C MET A 486 14.93 19.86 4.59
N VAL A 487 15.69 20.77 5.20
CA VAL A 487 17.13 20.93 5.00
C VAL A 487 17.75 21.38 6.33
N PHE A 488 19.03 21.10 6.53
CA PHE A 488 19.78 21.51 7.73
C PHE A 488 21.14 22.09 7.33
N GLY A 489 21.58 23.12 8.06
CA GLY A 489 22.93 23.69 7.90
C GLY A 489 23.24 24.28 6.53
N GLU A 490 22.26 24.90 5.88
CA GLU A 490 22.51 25.71 4.68
C GLU A 490 23.42 26.90 5.02
N ASP A 491 24.45 27.10 4.19
CA ASP A 491 25.40 28.21 4.30
C ASP A 491 26.00 28.53 2.90
N GLU A 492 26.94 29.46 2.82
CA GLU A 492 27.58 29.85 1.54
C GLU A 492 28.34 28.69 0.85
N ALA A 493 28.79 27.68 1.61
CA ALA A 493 29.45 26.50 1.08
C ALA A 493 28.47 25.36 0.74
N HIS A 494 27.29 25.34 1.39
CA HIS A 494 26.23 24.35 1.20
C HIS A 494 24.87 25.01 0.82
N PRO A 495 24.80 25.79 -0.27
CA PRO A 495 23.59 26.56 -0.60
C PRO A 495 22.47 25.68 -1.17
N VAL A 496 21.22 25.95 -0.78
CA VAL A 496 20.05 25.32 -1.41
C VAL A 496 19.67 26.11 -2.65
N PRO A 497 19.60 25.50 -3.85
CA PRO A 497 19.22 26.22 -5.07
C PRO A 497 17.85 26.89 -4.95
N GLN A 498 17.78 28.19 -5.25
CA GLN A 498 16.58 29.03 -5.14
C GLN A 498 15.33 28.39 -5.80
N ARG A 499 15.49 27.69 -6.93
CA ARG A 499 14.38 26.98 -7.61
C ARG A 499 13.68 25.94 -6.74
N ILE A 500 14.40 25.32 -5.80
CA ILE A 500 13.85 24.35 -4.84
C ILE A 500 13.00 25.09 -3.81
N LYS A 501 13.51 26.19 -3.23
CA LYS A 501 12.78 27.01 -2.26
C LYS A 501 11.50 27.61 -2.86
N GLU A 502 11.57 28.11 -4.09
CA GLU A 502 10.40 28.61 -4.81
C GLU A 502 9.36 27.51 -5.06
N THR A 503 9.81 26.30 -5.45
CA THR A 503 8.91 25.16 -5.65
C THR A 503 8.31 24.67 -4.33
N PHE A 504 9.09 24.65 -3.24
CA PHE A 504 8.61 24.33 -1.90
C PHE A 504 7.55 25.32 -1.44
N THR A 505 7.77 26.60 -1.73
CA THR A 505 6.80 27.65 -1.42
C THR A 505 5.49 27.45 -2.20
N ARG A 506 5.53 27.07 -3.48
CA ARG A 506 4.31 26.72 -4.25
C ARG A 506 3.56 25.51 -3.69
N VAL A 507 4.29 24.46 -3.29
CA VAL A 507 3.69 23.29 -2.61
C VAL A 507 3.04 23.70 -1.29
N LEU A 508 3.71 24.53 -0.49
CA LEU A 508 3.19 25.07 0.76
C LEU A 508 1.93 25.92 0.54
N GLN A 509 1.90 26.78 -0.48
CA GLN A 509 0.70 27.55 -0.83
C GLN A 509 -0.49 26.63 -1.18
N GLY A 510 -0.24 25.56 -1.94
CA GLY A 510 -1.24 24.52 -2.19
C GLY A 510 -1.76 23.87 -0.90
N HIS A 511 -0.85 23.48 0.00
CA HIS A 511 -1.20 22.89 1.30
C HIS A 511 -2.04 23.84 2.16
N ILE A 512 -1.65 25.12 2.23
CA ILE A 512 -2.36 26.17 2.99
C ILE A 512 -3.77 26.41 2.42
N LYS A 513 -3.95 26.38 1.09
CA LYS A 513 -5.26 26.55 0.46
C LYS A 513 -6.24 25.43 0.82
N ILE A 514 -5.77 24.17 0.88
CA ILE A 514 -6.60 23.04 1.36
C ILE A 514 -6.93 23.22 2.83
N ASP A 515 -5.93 23.42 3.70
CA ASP A 515 -6.10 23.54 5.15
C ASP A 515 -7.08 24.65 5.55
N ARG A 516 -7.05 25.78 4.83
CA ARG A 516 -7.93 26.94 5.06
C ARG A 516 -9.27 26.88 4.30
N SER A 517 -9.55 25.81 3.54
CA SER A 517 -10.76 25.71 2.73
C SER A 517 -12.02 25.63 3.60
N VAL A 518 -13.02 26.45 3.26
CA VAL A 518 -14.37 26.41 3.82
C VAL A 518 -15.36 26.22 2.69
N PHE A 519 -16.14 25.14 2.73
CA PHE A 519 -16.93 24.65 1.61
C PHE A 519 -18.32 24.18 2.06
N PRO A 520 -19.37 24.27 1.20
CA PRO A 520 -20.70 23.84 1.59
C PRO A 520 -20.78 22.30 1.70
N GLU A 521 -21.68 21.82 2.55
CA GLU A 521 -21.98 20.40 2.67
C GLU A 521 -22.43 19.78 1.33
N GLY A 522 -22.05 18.50 1.14
CA GLY A 522 -22.25 17.78 -0.11
C GLY A 522 -21.16 17.99 -1.16
N THR A 523 -20.11 18.79 -0.88
CA THR A 523 -18.97 18.97 -1.79
C THR A 523 -18.12 17.70 -1.85
N PRO A 524 -17.90 17.07 -3.02
CA PRO A 524 -17.02 15.92 -3.17
C PRO A 524 -15.54 16.36 -3.21
N GLY A 525 -14.66 15.53 -2.64
CA GLY A 525 -13.26 15.91 -2.43
C GLY A 525 -12.46 16.25 -3.69
N PHE A 526 -12.83 15.71 -4.87
CA PHE A 526 -12.17 16.07 -6.14
C PHE A 526 -12.29 17.55 -6.51
N VAL A 527 -13.29 18.27 -5.97
CA VAL A 527 -13.47 19.72 -6.21
C VAL A 527 -12.37 20.54 -5.53
N LEU A 528 -11.82 20.06 -4.41
CA LEU A 528 -10.78 20.76 -3.66
C LEU A 528 -9.37 20.52 -4.22
N ASP A 529 -9.13 19.41 -4.93
CA ASP A 529 -7.80 18.99 -5.44
C ASP A 529 -7.10 20.07 -6.28
N ALA A 530 -7.86 20.85 -7.07
CA ALA A 530 -7.31 21.94 -7.87
C ALA A 530 -6.71 23.08 -7.03
N PHE A 531 -7.19 23.31 -5.80
CA PHE A 531 -6.65 24.37 -4.92
C PHE A 531 -5.21 24.07 -4.49
N ALA A 532 -4.87 22.79 -4.33
CA ALA A 532 -3.52 22.35 -4.01
C ALA A 532 -2.54 22.43 -5.19
N ARG A 533 -3.05 22.42 -6.43
CA ARG A 533 -2.25 22.43 -7.66
C ARG A 533 -2.03 23.83 -8.24
N GLU A 534 -2.91 24.78 -7.94
CA GLU A 534 -2.99 26.07 -8.64
C GLU A 534 -1.64 26.80 -8.80
N GLU A 535 -0.84 26.89 -7.74
CA GLU A 535 0.45 27.61 -7.79
C GLU A 535 1.54 26.84 -8.56
N LEU A 536 1.50 25.51 -8.54
CA LEU A 536 2.36 24.67 -9.38
C LEU A 536 1.97 24.81 -10.85
N TRP A 537 0.67 24.74 -11.17
CA TRP A 537 0.15 24.91 -12.53
C TRP A 537 0.53 26.27 -13.13
N ARG A 538 0.52 27.35 -12.33
CA ARG A 538 1.00 28.69 -12.75
C ARG A 538 2.48 28.70 -13.15
N ALA A 539 3.29 27.80 -12.61
CA ALA A 539 4.70 27.60 -12.96
C ALA A 539 4.93 26.49 -14.01
N GLY A 540 3.88 25.86 -14.55
CA GLY A 540 4.00 24.72 -15.46
C GLY A 540 4.42 23.41 -14.77
N GLN A 541 4.23 23.31 -13.46
CA GLN A 541 4.55 22.17 -12.61
C GLN A 541 3.27 21.41 -12.21
N ASP A 542 3.37 20.11 -11.90
CA ASP A 542 2.28 19.28 -11.34
C ASP A 542 2.85 18.05 -10.60
N TYR A 543 2.01 17.26 -9.94
CA TYR A 543 2.38 16.02 -9.24
C TYR A 543 1.45 14.84 -9.58
N ALA A 544 2.04 13.67 -9.75
CA ALA A 544 1.40 12.48 -10.32
C ALA A 544 0.61 11.61 -9.30
N HIS A 545 0.10 12.20 -8.21
CA HIS A 545 -0.76 11.57 -7.20
C HIS A 545 -1.92 12.48 -6.80
N GLY A 546 -2.83 12.01 -5.95
CA GLY A 546 -3.91 12.83 -5.39
C GLY A 546 -3.38 13.83 -4.35
N THR A 547 -4.16 14.86 -4.05
CA THR A 547 -3.89 15.79 -2.93
C THR A 547 -4.11 15.15 -1.55
N GLY A 548 -4.84 14.03 -1.47
CA GLY A 548 -5.01 13.26 -0.25
C GLY A 548 -6.01 12.10 -0.31
N HIS A 549 -5.90 11.19 0.64
CA HIS A 549 -6.74 10.01 0.88
C HIS A 549 -7.38 10.08 2.26
N GLY A 550 -8.48 9.35 2.50
CA GLY A 550 -8.96 9.15 3.86
C GLY A 550 -8.00 8.29 4.69
N VAL A 551 -8.13 8.34 6.02
CA VAL A 551 -7.28 7.58 6.96
C VAL A 551 -8.13 6.90 8.03
N GLY A 552 -7.81 5.64 8.34
CA GLY A 552 -8.50 4.83 9.34
C GLY A 552 -8.12 5.13 10.79
N ALA A 553 -8.97 4.74 11.74
CA ALA A 553 -8.69 4.83 13.18
C ALA A 553 -8.05 3.54 13.68
N ALA A 554 -6.72 3.55 13.85
CA ALA A 554 -5.90 2.34 14.12
C ALA A 554 -6.15 1.24 13.06
N LEU A 555 -6.25 1.64 11.79
CA LEU A 555 -6.60 0.83 10.61
C LEU A 555 -5.71 1.25 9.43
N ASN A 556 -6.07 0.88 8.20
CA ASN A 556 -5.30 1.21 7.00
C ASN A 556 -5.04 2.73 6.92
N VAL A 557 -3.82 3.09 6.53
CA VAL A 557 -3.44 4.49 6.31
C VAL A 557 -4.17 5.09 5.11
N HIS A 558 -4.34 4.31 4.04
CA HIS A 558 -5.21 4.63 2.92
C HIS A 558 -6.61 4.05 3.16
N GLU A 559 -7.59 4.90 3.48
CA GLU A 559 -8.97 4.50 3.76
C GLU A 559 -9.98 5.25 2.88
N GLY A 560 -10.80 4.52 2.14
CA GLY A 560 -11.93 5.07 1.38
C GLY A 560 -13.20 5.28 2.24
N PRO A 561 -14.27 5.90 1.69
CA PRO A 561 -14.46 6.17 0.26
C PRO A 561 -14.06 7.57 -0.20
N HIS A 562 -13.86 8.53 0.72
CA HIS A 562 -13.48 9.90 0.37
C HIS A 562 -11.99 10.02 0.01
N SER A 563 -11.66 11.04 -0.78
CA SER A 563 -10.29 11.47 -1.09
C SER A 563 -10.34 12.86 -1.72
N ILE A 564 -9.25 13.63 -1.59
CA ILE A 564 -9.03 14.85 -2.36
C ILE A 564 -8.09 14.46 -3.51
N SER A 565 -8.64 14.14 -4.68
CA SER A 565 -7.84 13.64 -5.81
C SER A 565 -8.47 14.04 -7.14
N PRO A 566 -7.71 14.11 -8.26
CA PRO A 566 -8.26 14.51 -9.57
C PRO A 566 -9.20 13.46 -10.19
N ARG A 567 -9.51 12.39 -9.45
CA ARG A 567 -10.41 11.30 -9.82
C ARG A 567 -11.86 11.77 -9.78
N PHE A 568 -12.28 12.55 -10.78
CA PHE A 568 -13.62 13.14 -10.92
C PHE A 568 -14.80 12.14 -10.88
N TRP A 569 -14.52 10.83 -11.00
CA TRP A 569 -15.51 9.77 -10.80
C TRP A 569 -15.77 9.44 -9.33
N ASN A 570 -14.85 9.74 -8.41
CA ASN A 570 -15.11 9.65 -6.98
C ASN A 570 -15.97 10.85 -6.54
N LYS A 571 -17.28 10.61 -6.46
CA LYS A 571 -18.29 11.62 -6.10
C LYS A 571 -18.66 11.62 -4.63
N GLN A 572 -17.93 10.91 -3.77
CA GLN A 572 -18.17 10.89 -2.33
C GLN A 572 -18.01 12.31 -1.73
N PRO A 573 -19.05 12.88 -1.10
CA PRO A 573 -18.92 14.11 -0.32
C PRO A 573 -17.94 13.97 0.83
N LEU A 574 -17.21 15.05 1.13
CA LEU A 574 -16.56 15.20 2.43
C LEU A 574 -17.64 15.47 3.49
N LEU A 575 -17.59 14.74 4.60
CA LEU A 575 -18.55 14.78 5.70
C LEU A 575 -17.83 15.03 7.02
N ALA A 576 -18.45 15.77 7.95
CA ALA A 576 -17.88 16.02 9.27
C ALA A 576 -17.53 14.70 9.99
N GLY A 577 -16.36 14.63 10.62
CA GLY A 577 -15.80 13.41 11.22
C GLY A 577 -14.91 12.58 10.28
N MET A 578 -14.89 12.85 8.96
CA MET A 578 -13.90 12.24 8.07
C MET A 578 -12.50 12.78 8.35
N VAL A 579 -11.50 11.90 8.41
CA VAL A 579 -10.07 12.27 8.43
C VAL A 579 -9.48 12.03 7.04
N VAL A 580 -8.70 12.98 6.54
CA VAL A 580 -8.09 12.97 5.19
C VAL A 580 -6.68 13.55 5.23
N SER A 581 -5.76 13.10 4.38
CA SER A 581 -4.46 13.75 4.16
C SER A 581 -4.61 15.02 3.30
N ASN A 582 -3.62 15.90 3.43
CA ASN A 582 -3.42 17.12 2.63
C ASN A 582 -1.94 17.17 2.29
N GLU A 583 -1.56 16.52 1.21
CA GLU A 583 -0.20 16.06 0.85
C GLU A 583 0.29 16.56 -0.53
N PRO A 584 0.09 17.82 -0.96
CA PRO A 584 0.63 18.27 -2.23
C PRO A 584 2.16 18.13 -2.29
N GLY A 585 2.67 17.95 -3.51
CA GLY A 585 4.09 17.78 -3.75
C GLY A 585 4.55 18.22 -5.12
N PHE A 586 5.83 17.98 -5.41
CA PHE A 586 6.45 18.13 -6.72
C PHE A 586 7.72 17.28 -6.78
N TYR A 587 8.03 16.70 -7.94
CA TYR A 587 9.15 15.77 -8.11
C TYR A 587 9.87 16.06 -9.43
N GLU A 588 11.12 16.50 -9.35
CA GLU A 588 12.05 16.71 -10.48
C GLU A 588 12.90 15.44 -10.64
N PRO A 589 12.66 14.57 -11.65
CA PRO A 589 13.40 13.30 -11.79
C PRO A 589 14.91 13.51 -11.86
N GLY A 590 15.65 12.88 -10.96
CA GLY A 590 17.10 13.04 -10.84
C GLY A 590 17.56 14.35 -10.18
N GLY A 591 16.63 15.19 -9.72
CA GLY A 591 16.88 16.47 -9.06
C GLY A 591 16.53 16.45 -7.58
N PHE A 592 15.25 16.62 -7.26
CA PHE A 592 14.72 16.71 -5.89
C PHE A 592 13.22 16.39 -5.87
N GLY A 593 12.70 16.05 -4.69
CA GLY A 593 11.26 15.98 -4.45
C GLY A 593 10.85 16.74 -3.20
N ILE A 594 9.62 17.24 -3.22
CA ILE A 594 8.98 17.97 -2.14
C ILE A 594 7.59 17.38 -1.92
N ARG A 595 7.21 17.17 -0.68
CA ARG A 595 5.82 16.93 -0.26
C ARG A 595 5.62 17.51 1.14
N ILE A 596 4.47 18.13 1.38
CA ILE A 596 4.13 18.74 2.67
C ILE A 596 2.76 18.22 3.08
N GLU A 597 2.73 17.44 4.15
CA GLU A 597 1.55 16.65 4.49
C GLU A 597 1.07 16.79 5.92
N ASN A 598 -0.23 16.96 6.09
CA ASN A 598 -0.91 16.86 7.38
C ASN A 598 -2.16 16.01 7.22
N LEU A 599 -2.49 15.22 8.24
CA LEU A 599 -3.85 14.72 8.41
C LEU A 599 -4.73 15.80 9.02
N ILE A 600 -5.93 15.93 8.46
CA ILE A 600 -6.95 16.91 8.85
C ILE A 600 -8.31 16.23 8.98
N ALA A 601 -9.07 16.57 10.04
CA ALA A 601 -10.45 16.16 10.21
C ALA A 601 -11.40 17.20 9.62
N VAL A 602 -12.41 16.75 8.88
CA VAL A 602 -13.52 17.59 8.41
C VAL A 602 -14.42 17.93 9.61
N GLU A 603 -14.73 19.20 9.80
CA GLU A 603 -15.63 19.67 10.88
C GLU A 603 -16.66 20.70 10.39
N GLU A 604 -17.76 20.86 11.14
CA GLU A 604 -18.73 21.92 10.89
C GLU A 604 -18.19 23.27 11.38
N THR A 605 -18.16 24.28 10.50
CA THR A 605 -17.67 25.64 10.84
C THR A 605 -18.64 26.48 11.66
N GLY A 606 -19.81 25.93 12.01
CA GLY A 606 -20.95 26.66 12.58
C GLY A 606 -21.63 27.65 11.62
N LYS A 607 -21.12 27.84 10.40
CA LYS A 607 -21.70 28.74 9.39
C LYS A 607 -22.76 28.02 8.56
N THR A 608 -23.83 28.75 8.26
CA THR A 608 -24.95 28.28 7.42
C THR A 608 -25.28 29.32 6.35
N SER A 609 -25.54 28.88 5.13
CA SER A 609 -26.00 29.72 4.03
C SER A 609 -27.39 30.29 4.31
N ALA A 610 -27.50 31.62 4.43
CA ALA A 610 -28.80 32.28 4.57
C ALA A 610 -29.72 32.08 3.35
N ALA A 611 -29.15 31.84 2.16
CA ALA A 611 -29.91 31.69 0.92
C ALA A 611 -30.36 30.25 0.63
N THR A 612 -29.66 29.23 1.16
CA THR A 612 -29.91 27.82 0.82
C THR A 612 -30.06 26.89 2.02
N GLY A 613 -29.88 27.39 3.25
CA GLY A 613 -29.89 26.58 4.47
C GLY A 613 -28.72 25.61 4.63
N LYS A 614 -27.82 25.51 3.63
CA LYS A 614 -26.68 24.59 3.67
C LYS A 614 -25.67 24.95 4.75
N LYS A 615 -25.22 23.96 5.52
CA LYS A 615 -24.06 24.07 6.40
C LYS A 615 -22.75 24.22 5.61
N PHE A 616 -21.76 24.82 6.25
CA PHE A 616 -20.38 24.86 5.75
C PHE A 616 -19.43 24.05 6.62
N LEU A 617 -18.62 23.25 5.95
CA LEU A 617 -17.55 22.43 6.49
C LEU A 617 -16.20 23.12 6.31
N GLY A 618 -15.24 22.74 7.15
CA GLY A 618 -13.84 23.15 7.11
C GLY A 618 -12.98 22.03 7.69
N PHE A 619 -11.75 22.37 8.10
CA PHE A 619 -10.78 21.39 8.54
C PHE A 619 -10.13 21.75 9.88
N LYS A 620 -9.79 20.71 10.66
CA LYS A 620 -9.03 20.79 11.89
C LYS A 620 -7.83 19.86 11.87
N LYS A 621 -6.66 20.39 12.23
CA LYS A 621 -5.36 19.74 12.08
C LYS A 621 -5.15 18.63 13.10
N LEU A 622 -4.80 17.42 12.64
CA LEU A 622 -4.30 16.34 13.50
C LEU A 622 -2.78 16.43 13.61
N THR A 623 -2.06 16.46 12.49
CA THR A 623 -0.59 16.46 12.44
C THR A 623 0.00 17.77 13.01
N GLN A 624 0.94 17.63 13.96
CA GLN A 624 1.56 18.73 14.71
C GLN A 624 3.09 18.83 14.46
N ALA A 625 3.57 18.69 13.23
CA ALA A 625 5.01 18.74 12.93
C ALA A 625 5.42 20.09 12.29
N PRO A 626 6.53 20.72 12.70
CA PRO A 626 6.97 21.99 12.12
C PRO A 626 7.28 21.85 10.62
N ILE A 627 7.13 22.94 9.87
CA ILE A 627 7.47 23.04 8.44
C ILE A 627 8.83 23.74 8.32
N CYS A 628 9.72 23.22 7.48
CA CYS A 628 11.08 23.76 7.34
C CYS A 628 11.04 25.18 6.76
N LYS A 629 11.34 26.17 7.59
CA LYS A 629 11.29 27.60 7.23
C LYS A 629 12.39 27.99 6.24
N ASP A 630 13.53 27.32 6.28
CA ASP A 630 14.70 27.66 5.45
C ASP A 630 14.46 27.38 3.95
N LEU A 631 13.44 26.58 3.64
CA LEU A 631 12.93 26.34 2.28
C LEU A 631 11.82 27.32 1.84
N ILE A 632 11.35 28.22 2.71
CA ILE A 632 10.26 29.17 2.40
C ILE A 632 10.84 30.48 1.84
N VAL A 633 10.41 30.85 0.64
CA VAL A 633 10.64 32.20 0.08
C VAL A 633 9.51 33.10 0.57
N LYS A 634 9.74 33.80 1.68
CA LYS A 634 8.73 34.61 2.37
C LYS A 634 8.07 35.66 1.45
N GLU A 635 8.83 36.20 0.52
CA GLU A 635 8.40 37.22 -0.45
C GLU A 635 7.35 36.70 -1.44
N ASN A 636 7.26 35.38 -1.63
CA ASN A 636 6.27 34.72 -2.47
C ASN A 636 4.96 34.40 -1.71
N LEU A 637 4.95 34.52 -0.37
CA LEU A 637 3.76 34.29 0.45
C LEU A 637 2.94 35.57 0.62
N THR A 638 1.61 35.43 0.58
CA THR A 638 0.69 36.49 1.00
C THR A 638 0.76 36.70 2.52
N PRO A 639 0.37 37.88 3.04
CA PRO A 639 0.34 38.14 4.49
C PRO A 639 -0.51 37.11 5.27
N ALA A 640 -1.55 36.57 4.66
CA ALA A 640 -2.42 35.55 5.27
C ALA A 640 -1.81 34.14 5.26
N GLU A 641 -0.89 33.84 4.34
CA GLU A 641 -0.10 32.60 4.36
C GLU A 641 1.05 32.69 5.36
N VAL A 642 1.72 33.85 5.46
CA VAL A 642 2.71 34.11 6.53
C VAL A 642 2.08 33.98 7.92
N ALA A 643 0.90 34.59 8.13
CA ALA A 643 0.15 34.43 9.37
C ALA A 643 -0.16 32.95 9.66
N TRP A 644 -0.68 32.20 8.67
CA TRP A 644 -0.97 30.78 8.84
C TRP A 644 0.24 29.95 9.26
N VAL A 645 1.44 30.20 8.72
CA VAL A 645 2.66 29.47 9.12
C VAL A 645 3.03 29.80 10.56
N ASN A 646 2.96 31.08 10.94
CA ASN A 646 3.27 31.53 12.30
C ASN A 646 2.27 30.95 13.32
N ASP A 647 0.97 31.03 13.05
CA ASP A 647 -0.10 30.50 13.90
C ASP A 647 0.02 28.97 14.06
N TYR A 648 0.33 28.25 12.97
CA TYR A 648 0.55 26.80 13.01
C TYR A 648 1.78 26.42 13.83
N HIS A 649 2.87 27.17 13.70
CA HIS A 649 4.10 26.94 14.46
C HIS A 649 3.94 27.30 15.95
N GLU A 650 3.19 28.34 16.30
CA GLU A 650 2.82 28.64 17.68
C GLU A 650 1.96 27.53 18.30
N GLU A 651 0.95 27.04 17.58
CA GLU A 651 0.10 25.91 18.00
C GLU A 651 0.93 24.64 18.28
N ILE A 652 1.88 24.31 17.40
CA ILE A 652 2.82 23.19 17.58
C ILE A 652 3.67 23.38 18.83
N TYR A 653 4.31 24.55 18.97
CA TYR A 653 5.19 24.81 20.12
C TYR A 653 4.42 24.72 21.44
N ALA A 654 3.22 25.32 21.51
CA ALA A 654 2.37 25.28 22.68
C ALA A 654 1.95 23.84 23.06
N LYS A 655 1.61 23.00 22.09
CA LYS A 655 1.20 21.60 22.32
C LYS A 655 2.37 20.69 22.70
N LEU A 656 3.51 20.79 22.02
CA LEU A 656 4.59 19.79 22.15
C LEU A 656 5.63 20.15 23.21
N SER A 657 5.88 21.44 23.47
CA SER A 657 6.92 21.87 24.43
C SER A 657 6.79 21.28 25.85
N PRO A 658 5.60 20.97 26.40
CA PRO A 658 5.49 20.29 27.70
C PRO A 658 5.95 18.82 27.69
N HIS A 659 6.00 18.18 26.52
CA HIS A 659 6.32 16.76 26.35
C HIS A 659 7.78 16.50 25.95
N LEU A 660 8.55 17.56 25.67
CA LEU A 660 9.93 17.48 25.17
C LEU A 660 10.96 17.80 26.26
N ASN A 661 12.14 17.15 26.16
CA ASN A 661 13.30 17.52 26.98
C ASN A 661 13.84 18.91 26.58
N SER A 662 14.79 19.44 27.35
CA SER A 662 15.35 20.78 27.12
C SER A 662 16.04 20.96 25.77
N VAL A 663 16.67 19.93 25.20
CA VAL A 663 17.35 20.02 23.91
C VAL A 663 16.32 20.11 22.79
N ASP A 664 15.40 19.15 22.72
CA ASP A 664 14.43 19.05 21.63
C ASP A 664 13.38 20.19 21.72
N ARG A 665 13.07 20.68 22.93
CA ARG A 665 12.23 21.89 23.12
C ARG A 665 12.92 23.16 22.66
N ASN A 666 14.23 23.32 22.93
CA ASN A 666 14.99 24.48 22.48
C ASN A 666 15.18 24.47 20.95
N TRP A 667 15.32 23.28 20.36
CA TRP A 667 15.28 23.11 18.90
C TRP A 667 13.91 23.54 18.36
N LEU A 668 12.81 23.01 18.92
CA LEU A 668 11.45 23.34 18.49
C LEU A 668 11.15 24.84 18.58
N PHE A 669 11.62 25.52 19.64
CA PHE A 669 11.47 26.97 19.78
C PHE A 669 12.07 27.75 18.59
N LYS A 670 13.23 27.34 18.08
CA LYS A 670 13.87 27.95 16.90
C LYS A 670 13.10 27.60 15.62
N ALA A 671 12.77 26.32 15.44
CA ALA A 671 12.04 25.82 14.28
C ALA A 671 10.64 26.47 14.15
N CYS A 672 9.97 26.73 15.27
CA CYS A 672 8.66 27.36 15.34
C CYS A 672 8.68 28.89 15.51
N ALA A 673 9.84 29.57 15.53
CA ALA A 673 9.86 31.03 15.56
C ALA A 673 9.19 31.62 14.29
N PRO A 674 8.56 32.81 14.34
CA PRO A 674 7.91 33.43 13.19
C PRO A 674 8.82 33.62 11.96
N LEU A 675 8.21 33.65 10.77
CA LEU A 675 8.85 34.00 9.50
C LEU A 675 9.22 35.48 9.40
#